data_AF-A3Y680-F1
#
_entry.id   AF-A3Y680-F1
#
_cell.length_a   1.000
_cell.length_b   1.000
_cell.length_c   1.000
_cell.angle_alpha   90.00
_cell.angle_beta   90.00
_cell.angle_gamma   90.00
#
_symmetry.space_group_name_H-M   'P 1'
#
loop_
_entity.id
_entity.type
_entity.pdbx_description
1 polymer ?
#
loop_
_entity_poly.entity_id
_entity_poly.type
_entity_poly.pdbx_seq_one_letter_code
_entity_poly.pdbx_strand_id
1 'polypeptide(L)'
;MLFILASLSLIYAPSVLALEEVTLQLKWKHTFQFAGYYAAKEKGFYKERGLEVNIIPATPGQDVIKPVLDGRAHFGVSDNSLLQERNSGKPIVMLSVIFQHSPLVFLTLEKDFTKGIHSIQDNSAMLELSNTEILAFLKKANIDINQMTLVEHSFDPNDLINGKVDLISAYSTDEPFYLEKANLYYKSFSPRILDIDFYGDNLYTSESQIEEHPKRVKAFREASIKGWEYAMNNKEEIIQLILLKYNNQTSYDFLRYQADNMDDLIQPLLVEMGYFSLERWQHIVETYQDLNMLGQDFKLDPFLYDPNPKVALAVFYRSLWIAAIILVCVSTLAFYLLKINRRLDLALLESQNAKNIIWQEANLDSLTNLPNRRNFKNELKSSLDKAKHDKLTVALLYLDLDDFKAINDFYGHDVGDKLLIEAANRLVKTVNKTFGIFRLGGDEFTIIAENLTSYKEIETLSQTILESLSAPYSINKESLYISASIGISLYPEHTSKSDTLLRYADEAMYSSKALGRNQYQIFTQQLHQDILYKMQVIQDLRSALKNNEFELHYQPIVSLNTGDIKKAEALIRWNHPIHGITMPLEFIKIAEETSHIIEIGDWVFKTASSQLKQWMDKLQLDLTMSINTSPAQYQHKNTSLDSWFEHLESLNLPPQNIIIEITESLMMKENTNIEKKLIEFCHQGIQVALDDFGTGYSSLTHLNKFDIDFIKIDKSFIQHLSQHSQPLELCEAIIIMAHKLGLSVIAEGIETEEQRQLLMGIGCDYGQGYLFSSPMPAQAFEALLKSSNSSKEQFKLMSSNNKLGQNKI
;
A
#
# COMPACT_ATOMS: atom_id res chain seq x y z
N MET A 1 -46.98 -37.42 -19.82
CA MET A 1 -46.22 -36.21 -19.44
C MET A 1 -47.10 -35.04 -18.96
N LEU A 2 -48.41 -35.01 -19.23
CA LEU A 2 -49.31 -33.96 -18.71
C LEU A 2 -49.84 -34.18 -17.27
N PHE A 3 -49.63 -35.34 -16.65
CA PHE A 3 -50.12 -35.65 -15.29
C PHE A 3 -49.11 -35.38 -14.17
N ILE A 4 -47.85 -35.08 -14.50
CA ILE A 4 -46.78 -34.74 -13.52
C ILE A 4 -46.59 -33.21 -13.41
N LEU A 5 -47.10 -32.45 -14.37
CA LEU A 5 -47.01 -30.99 -14.40
C LEU A 5 -48.12 -30.28 -13.58
N ALA A 6 -49.15 -30.99 -13.14
CA ALA A 6 -50.25 -30.41 -12.35
C ALA A 6 -50.05 -30.49 -10.82
N SER A 7 -49.02 -31.20 -10.34
CA SER A 7 -48.74 -31.33 -8.89
C SER A 7 -47.61 -30.42 -8.38
N LEU A 8 -47.01 -29.60 -9.25
CA LEU A 8 -45.88 -28.71 -8.89
C LEU A 8 -46.21 -27.21 -8.97
N SER A 9 -47.47 -26.86 -9.26
CA SER A 9 -47.95 -25.47 -9.35
C SER A 9 -48.74 -24.98 -8.13
N LEU A 10 -48.77 -25.74 -7.03
CA LEU A 10 -49.12 -25.22 -5.71
C LEU A 10 -47.88 -25.32 -4.81
N ILE A 11 -47.18 -24.20 -4.64
CA ILE A 11 -46.40 -23.71 -3.47
C ILE A 11 -45.45 -22.65 -4.05
N TYR A 12 -45.96 -21.45 -4.31
CA TYR A 12 -45.18 -20.21 -4.35
C TYR A 12 -46.18 -19.05 -4.28
N ALA A 13 -46.94 -19.01 -3.17
CA ALA A 13 -47.40 -17.74 -2.66
C ALA A 13 -46.21 -17.15 -1.88
N PRO A 14 -45.78 -15.90 -2.12
CA PRO A 14 -44.85 -15.25 -1.22
C PRO A 14 -45.55 -15.14 0.13
N SER A 15 -45.11 -15.96 1.09
CA SER A 15 -45.49 -15.77 2.48
C SER A 15 -44.85 -14.46 2.89
N VAL A 16 -45.67 -13.46 3.23
CA VAL A 16 -45.21 -12.32 4.02
C VAL A 16 -44.75 -12.92 5.35
N LEU A 17 -43.46 -13.26 5.47
CA LEU A 17 -42.87 -13.76 6.70
C LEU A 17 -42.95 -12.63 7.72
N ALA A 18 -43.68 -12.87 8.82
CA ALA A 18 -43.67 -11.98 9.97
C ALA A 18 -42.22 -11.79 10.45
N LEU A 19 -41.85 -10.54 10.76
CA LEU A 19 -40.51 -10.24 11.29
C LEU A 19 -40.31 -10.98 12.61
N GLU A 20 -39.15 -11.60 12.77
CA GLU A 20 -38.79 -12.32 13.98
C GLU A 20 -38.29 -11.33 15.04
N GLU A 21 -38.93 -11.33 16.22
CA GLU A 21 -38.54 -10.44 17.31
C GLU A 21 -37.25 -10.94 18.00
N VAL A 22 -36.25 -10.05 18.05
CA VAL A 22 -34.93 -10.34 18.59
C VAL A 22 -34.55 -9.25 19.58
N THR A 23 -33.83 -9.60 20.65
CA THR A 23 -33.42 -8.63 21.67
C THR A 23 -31.90 -8.60 21.80
N LEU A 24 -31.32 -7.40 21.72
CA LEU A 24 -29.91 -7.10 21.97
C LEU A 24 -29.76 -6.44 23.34
N GLN A 25 -28.93 -7.04 24.21
CA GLN A 25 -28.53 -6.47 25.49
C GLN A 25 -27.22 -5.69 25.34
N LEU A 26 -27.25 -4.38 25.55
CA LEU A 26 -26.04 -3.56 25.61
C LEU A 26 -25.40 -3.65 26.99
N LYS A 27 -24.09 -3.38 27.07
CA LYS A 27 -23.36 -3.32 28.35
C LYS A 27 -23.47 -2.00 29.10
N TRP A 28 -23.89 -0.93 28.42
CA TRP A 28 -24.05 0.40 29.00
C TRP A 28 -25.36 1.07 28.55
N LYS A 29 -25.59 2.29 29.05
CA LYS A 29 -26.66 3.18 28.62
C LYS A 29 -26.56 3.50 27.12
N HIS A 30 -27.64 4.02 26.54
CA HIS A 30 -27.60 4.46 25.14
C HIS A 30 -26.51 5.53 24.96
N THR A 31 -25.59 5.32 24.02
CA THR A 31 -24.47 6.22 23.69
C THR A 31 -23.99 5.93 22.25
N PHE A 32 -23.07 6.74 21.72
CA PHE A 32 -22.49 6.52 20.40
C PHE A 32 -21.61 5.25 20.34
N GLN A 33 -21.13 4.73 21.48
CA GLN A 33 -20.45 3.42 21.57
C GLN A 33 -21.27 2.25 20.99
N PHE A 34 -22.59 2.40 20.84
CA PHE A 34 -23.46 1.39 20.25
C PHE A 34 -24.09 1.83 18.92
N ALA A 35 -23.53 2.88 18.29
CA ALA A 35 -24.05 3.54 17.11
C ALA A 35 -24.44 2.59 15.97
N GLY A 36 -23.61 1.56 15.73
CA GLY A 36 -23.89 0.59 14.67
C GLY A 36 -25.19 -0.18 14.85
N TYR A 37 -25.57 -0.51 16.08
CA TYR A 37 -26.82 -1.24 16.34
C TYR A 37 -28.06 -0.36 16.12
N TYR A 38 -27.98 0.93 16.46
CA TYR A 38 -29.05 1.89 16.15
C TYR A 38 -29.16 2.13 14.65
N ALA A 39 -28.03 2.30 13.96
CA ALA A 39 -28.00 2.42 12.51
C ALA A 39 -28.61 1.19 11.84
N ALA A 40 -28.24 -0.03 12.26
CA ALA A 40 -28.81 -1.28 11.73
C ALA A 40 -30.34 -1.37 11.89
N LYS A 41 -30.86 -0.87 13.02
CA LYS A 41 -32.30 -0.84 13.30
C LYS A 41 -33.03 0.21 12.48
N GLU A 42 -32.57 1.45 12.53
CA GLU A 42 -33.29 2.60 11.96
C GLU A 42 -33.13 2.72 10.45
N LYS A 43 -32.01 2.23 9.90
CA LYS A 43 -31.80 2.13 8.44
C LYS A 43 -32.44 0.89 7.82
N GLY A 44 -33.04 0.02 8.64
CA GLY A 44 -33.77 -1.15 8.18
C GLY A 44 -32.89 -2.35 7.83
N PHE A 45 -31.59 -2.35 8.13
CA PHE A 45 -30.71 -3.48 7.84
C PHE A 45 -31.14 -4.76 8.57
N TYR A 46 -31.69 -4.67 9.78
CA TYR A 46 -32.31 -5.84 10.43
C TYR A 46 -33.59 -6.30 9.73
N LYS A 47 -34.44 -5.36 9.30
CA LYS A 47 -35.71 -5.65 8.62
C LYS A 47 -35.49 -6.29 7.25
N GLU A 48 -34.48 -5.85 6.51
CA GLU A 48 -34.01 -6.48 5.26
C GLU A 48 -33.66 -7.97 5.46
N ARG A 49 -33.25 -8.35 6.68
CA ARG A 49 -32.92 -9.72 7.06
C ARG A 49 -34.05 -10.45 7.81
N GLY A 50 -35.25 -9.86 7.86
CA GLY A 50 -36.41 -10.46 8.49
C GLY A 50 -36.47 -10.36 10.02
N LEU A 51 -35.68 -9.46 10.63
CA LEU A 51 -35.57 -9.31 12.09
C LEU A 51 -36.17 -7.97 12.55
N GLU A 52 -36.94 -8.00 13.64
CA GLU A 52 -37.35 -6.82 14.39
C GLU A 52 -36.55 -6.80 15.71
N VAL A 53 -35.59 -5.86 15.82
CA VAL A 53 -34.64 -5.85 16.94
C VAL A 53 -35.07 -4.86 18.03
N ASN A 54 -35.25 -5.35 19.24
CA ASN A 54 -35.34 -4.56 20.45
C ASN A 54 -33.94 -4.38 21.07
N ILE A 55 -33.59 -3.16 21.48
CA ILE A 55 -32.28 -2.84 22.06
C ILE A 55 -32.51 -2.41 23.50
N ILE A 56 -31.93 -3.15 24.44
CA ILE A 56 -32.08 -2.91 25.87
C ILE A 56 -30.74 -2.40 26.42
N PRO A 57 -30.68 -1.18 26.98
CA PRO A 57 -29.47 -0.69 27.65
C PRO A 57 -29.25 -1.40 28.98
N ALA A 58 -28.02 -1.39 29.50
CA ALA A 58 -27.73 -1.81 30.87
C ALA A 58 -27.33 -0.61 31.74
N THR A 59 -27.55 -0.75 33.04
CA THR A 59 -27.00 0.16 34.06
C THR A 59 -25.65 -0.34 34.56
N PRO A 60 -24.76 0.56 35.04
CA PRO A 60 -23.51 0.15 35.68
C PRO A 60 -23.69 -0.98 36.69
N GLY A 61 -22.83 -2.00 36.65
CA GLY A 61 -22.86 -3.16 37.56
C GLY A 61 -23.98 -4.19 37.30
N GLN A 62 -24.81 -4.00 36.26
CA GLN A 62 -25.81 -5.00 35.87
C GLN A 62 -25.17 -6.15 35.10
N ASP A 63 -25.55 -7.39 35.44
CA ASP A 63 -25.14 -8.58 34.69
C ASP A 63 -25.79 -8.59 33.29
N VAL A 64 -24.95 -8.48 32.26
CA VAL A 64 -25.35 -8.43 30.84
C VAL A 64 -25.33 -9.80 30.18
N ILE A 65 -24.67 -10.79 30.80
CA ILE A 65 -24.50 -12.15 30.28
C ILE A 65 -25.70 -13.02 30.63
N LYS A 66 -26.18 -12.94 31.88
CA LYS A 66 -27.31 -13.72 32.36
C LYS A 66 -28.59 -13.54 31.53
N PRO A 67 -29.00 -12.32 31.10
CA PRO A 67 -30.15 -12.18 30.20
C PRO A 67 -30.03 -12.98 28.90
N VAL A 68 -28.82 -13.10 28.32
CA VAL A 68 -28.57 -13.85 27.09
C VAL A 68 -28.63 -15.36 27.35
N LEU A 69 -28.06 -15.83 28.45
CA LEU A 69 -28.06 -17.25 28.82
C LEU A 69 -29.45 -17.76 29.25
N ASP A 70 -30.24 -16.93 29.92
CA ASP A 70 -31.62 -17.25 30.33
C ASP A 70 -32.64 -17.10 29.18
N GLY A 71 -32.21 -16.64 27.99
CA GLY A 71 -33.07 -16.42 26.81
C GLY A 71 -33.96 -15.17 26.85
N ARG A 72 -33.75 -14.27 27.83
CA ARG A 72 -34.44 -12.96 27.90
C ARG A 72 -33.90 -11.98 26.85
N ALA A 73 -32.63 -12.14 26.47
CA ALA A 73 -32.01 -11.50 25.32
C ALA A 73 -31.43 -12.60 24.41
N HIS A 74 -31.28 -12.28 23.13
CA HIS A 74 -30.76 -13.22 22.13
C HIS A 74 -29.29 -12.95 21.81
N PHE A 75 -28.88 -11.67 21.91
CA PHE A 75 -27.53 -11.21 21.65
C PHE A 75 -27.10 -10.24 22.74
N GLY A 76 -25.79 -10.16 22.98
CA GLY A 76 -25.21 -9.22 23.94
C GLY A 76 -23.94 -8.57 23.42
N VAL A 77 -23.58 -7.43 24.01
CA VAL A 77 -22.26 -6.79 23.86
C VAL A 77 -21.54 -6.85 25.20
N SER A 78 -20.29 -7.25 25.22
CA SER A 78 -19.46 -7.29 26.43
C SER A 78 -17.98 -7.13 26.07
N ASP A 79 -17.10 -7.10 27.05
CA ASP A 79 -15.65 -7.03 26.88
C ASP A 79 -15.00 -8.42 26.84
N ASN A 80 -13.69 -8.52 27.11
CA ASN A 80 -12.99 -9.81 27.10
C ASN A 80 -13.24 -10.67 28.33
N SER A 81 -14.02 -10.21 29.32
CA SER A 81 -14.48 -11.04 30.44
C SER A 81 -15.24 -12.28 29.99
N LEU A 82 -15.79 -12.27 28.76
CA LEU A 82 -16.41 -13.42 28.11
C LEU A 82 -15.52 -14.69 28.10
N LEU A 83 -14.18 -14.55 28.04
CA LEU A 83 -13.27 -15.68 28.10
C LEU A 83 -13.27 -16.36 29.47
N GLN A 84 -13.30 -15.58 30.56
CA GLN A 84 -13.38 -16.13 31.92
C GLN A 84 -14.73 -16.79 32.15
N GLU A 85 -15.78 -16.18 31.63
CA GLU A 85 -17.13 -16.70 31.73
C GLU A 85 -17.28 -18.02 30.99
N ARG A 86 -16.67 -18.13 29.80
CA ARG A 86 -16.53 -19.39 29.07
C ARG A 86 -15.73 -20.42 29.85
N ASN A 87 -14.61 -20.03 30.46
CA ASN A 87 -13.77 -20.92 31.27
C ASN A 87 -14.49 -21.43 32.53
N SER A 88 -15.43 -20.64 33.08
CA SER A 88 -16.30 -21.06 34.18
C SER A 88 -17.38 -22.07 33.77
N GLY A 89 -17.48 -22.38 32.47
CA GLY A 89 -18.45 -23.34 31.91
C GLY A 89 -19.72 -22.70 31.36
N LYS A 90 -19.81 -21.36 31.26
CA LYS A 90 -20.97 -20.71 30.63
C LYS A 90 -20.92 -20.93 29.10
N PRO A 91 -22.03 -21.35 28.46
CA PRO A 91 -22.05 -21.73 27.04
C PRO A 91 -22.16 -20.49 26.13
N ILE A 92 -21.13 -19.64 26.15
CA ILE A 92 -21.07 -18.39 25.40
C ILE A 92 -20.26 -18.56 24.11
N VAL A 93 -20.67 -17.87 23.04
CA VAL A 93 -19.99 -17.82 21.76
C VAL A 93 -19.84 -16.37 21.29
N MET A 94 -18.61 -15.97 20.96
CA MET A 94 -18.26 -14.65 20.43
C MET A 94 -18.50 -14.60 18.91
N LEU A 95 -19.33 -13.65 18.47
CA LEU A 95 -19.78 -13.52 17.09
C LEU A 95 -18.89 -12.60 16.25
N SER A 96 -18.49 -11.47 16.81
CA SER A 96 -17.67 -10.45 16.12
C SER A 96 -17.05 -9.47 17.10
N VAL A 97 -15.92 -8.87 16.71
CA VAL A 97 -15.25 -7.78 17.44
C VAL A 97 -15.57 -6.45 16.77
N ILE A 98 -16.07 -5.48 17.53
CA ILE A 98 -16.29 -4.12 17.03
C ILE A 98 -15.10 -3.23 17.36
N PHE A 99 -14.59 -3.26 18.60
CA PHE A 99 -13.45 -2.44 18.97
C PHE A 99 -12.18 -3.28 18.95
N GLN A 100 -11.26 -2.92 18.06
CA GLN A 100 -9.96 -3.53 17.93
C GLN A 100 -9.06 -3.24 19.13
N HIS A 101 -9.30 -2.14 19.87
CA HIS A 101 -8.60 -1.85 21.12
C HIS A 101 -9.60 -1.57 22.24
N SER A 102 -9.31 -2.10 23.43
CA SER A 102 -10.08 -1.81 24.63
C SER A 102 -10.04 -0.31 24.93
N PRO A 103 -11.19 0.34 25.19
CA PRO A 103 -11.22 1.73 25.63
C PRO A 103 -10.72 1.90 27.08
N LEU A 104 -10.44 0.80 27.80
CA LEU A 104 -10.06 0.85 29.21
C LEU A 104 -8.77 1.65 29.43
N VAL A 105 -8.83 2.59 30.36
CA VAL A 105 -7.70 3.41 30.81
C VAL A 105 -7.77 3.63 32.31
N PHE A 106 -6.63 3.98 32.92
CA PHE A 106 -6.57 4.51 34.27
C PHE A 106 -6.32 6.01 34.23
N LEU A 107 -7.16 6.78 34.92
CA LEU A 107 -7.09 8.24 34.94
C LEU A 107 -6.69 8.75 36.32
N THR A 108 -5.83 9.77 36.34
CA THR A 108 -5.41 10.49 37.55
C THR A 108 -5.21 11.98 37.24
N LEU A 109 -5.38 12.86 38.23
CA LEU A 109 -5.11 14.29 38.07
C LEU A 109 -3.61 14.56 38.14
N GLU A 110 -3.11 15.45 37.28
CA GLU A 110 -1.66 15.66 37.09
C GLU A 110 -0.90 16.06 38.37
N LYS A 111 -1.56 16.76 39.29
CA LYS A 111 -1.00 17.20 40.58
C LYS A 111 -0.67 16.05 41.54
N ASP A 112 -1.30 14.89 41.40
CA ASP A 112 -1.26 13.81 42.40
C ASP A 112 -0.36 12.63 41.95
N PHE A 113 0.18 12.63 40.72
CA PHE A 113 0.93 11.49 40.16
C PHE A 113 2.18 11.89 39.36
N THR A 114 3.28 12.17 40.08
CA THR A 114 4.62 12.44 39.53
C THR A 114 5.54 11.21 39.49
N LYS A 115 5.09 10.05 39.99
CA LYS A 115 5.93 8.86 40.26
C LYS A 115 5.72 7.65 39.32
N GLY A 116 4.84 7.75 38.31
CA GLY A 116 4.61 6.69 37.31
C GLY A 116 3.73 5.54 37.82
N ILE A 117 3.36 4.61 36.93
CA ILE A 117 2.27 3.63 37.14
C ILE A 117 2.39 2.77 38.42
N HIS A 118 3.61 2.51 38.91
CA HIS A 118 3.81 1.73 40.13
C HIS A 118 3.38 2.44 41.41
N SER A 119 3.21 3.77 41.40
CA SER A 119 2.64 4.48 42.57
C SER A 119 1.14 4.26 42.75
N ILE A 120 0.47 3.49 41.87
CA ILE A 120 -0.95 3.12 42.04
C ILE A 120 -1.16 2.38 43.36
N GLN A 121 -0.19 1.58 43.79
CA GLN A 121 -0.30 0.75 44.99
C GLN A 121 -0.48 1.57 46.28
N ASP A 122 0.15 2.75 46.34
CA ASP A 122 0.20 3.59 47.53
C ASP A 122 -0.95 4.62 47.61
N ASN A 123 -1.80 4.69 46.59
CA ASN A 123 -2.82 5.72 46.44
C ASN A 123 -4.24 5.15 46.56
N SER A 124 -5.22 6.03 46.79
CA SER A 124 -6.63 5.66 46.80
C SER A 124 -7.13 5.46 45.36
N ALA A 125 -7.69 4.29 45.08
CA ALA A 125 -8.08 3.90 43.74
C ALA A 125 -9.53 3.42 43.68
N MET A 126 -10.26 3.86 42.67
CA MET A 126 -11.60 3.39 42.34
C MET A 126 -11.53 2.55 41.07
N LEU A 127 -11.48 1.23 41.24
CA LEU A 127 -11.29 0.30 40.14
C LEU A 127 -12.50 -0.60 39.97
N GLU A 128 -12.92 -0.83 38.72
CA GLU A 128 -13.95 -1.80 38.37
C GLU A 128 -13.37 -3.23 38.45
N LEU A 129 -13.26 -3.79 39.65
CA LEU A 129 -12.60 -5.08 39.86
C LEU A 129 -13.33 -6.28 39.22
N SER A 130 -14.56 -6.10 38.76
CA SER A 130 -15.27 -7.07 37.91
C SER A 130 -14.68 -7.15 36.50
N ASN A 131 -13.96 -6.13 36.04
CA ASN A 131 -13.31 -6.13 34.75
C ASN A 131 -11.97 -6.89 34.82
N THR A 132 -11.88 -7.93 34.01
CA THR A 132 -10.78 -8.89 34.02
C THR A 132 -9.49 -8.31 33.45
N GLU A 133 -9.60 -7.30 32.57
CA GLU A 133 -8.45 -6.60 31.99
C GLU A 133 -7.74 -5.72 33.03
N ILE A 134 -8.49 -5.10 33.95
CA ILE A 134 -7.91 -4.36 35.08
C ILE A 134 -7.10 -5.30 35.96
N LEU A 135 -7.64 -6.48 36.29
CA LEU A 135 -6.93 -7.47 37.10
C LEU A 135 -5.67 -8.00 36.39
N ALA A 136 -5.75 -8.24 35.08
CA ALA A 136 -4.59 -8.65 34.28
C ALA A 136 -3.50 -7.58 34.29
N PHE A 137 -3.89 -6.31 34.15
CA PHE A 137 -3.00 -5.17 34.23
C PHE A 137 -2.28 -5.08 35.57
N LEU A 138 -3.01 -5.13 36.69
CA LEU A 138 -2.41 -5.08 38.01
C LEU A 138 -1.42 -6.23 38.23
N LYS A 139 -1.77 -7.45 37.80
CA LYS A 139 -0.86 -8.61 37.90
C LYS A 139 0.39 -8.45 37.04
N LYS A 140 0.26 -8.03 35.77
CA LYS A 140 1.42 -7.86 34.86
C LYS A 140 2.31 -6.68 35.29
N ALA A 141 1.73 -5.66 35.92
CA ALA A 141 2.44 -4.56 36.56
C ALA A 141 3.07 -4.94 37.93
N ASN A 142 2.83 -6.17 38.41
CA ASN A 142 3.25 -6.65 39.73
C ASN A 142 2.75 -5.78 40.90
N ILE A 143 1.51 -5.28 40.80
CA ILE A 143 0.82 -4.48 41.82
C ILE A 143 -0.09 -5.41 42.64
N ASP A 144 0.13 -5.47 43.95
CA ASP A 144 -0.69 -6.28 44.86
C ASP A 144 -1.95 -5.52 45.28
N ILE A 145 -3.10 -5.98 44.80
CA ILE A 145 -4.41 -5.40 45.09
C ILE A 145 -4.72 -5.33 46.60
N ASN A 146 -4.19 -6.26 47.40
CA ASN A 146 -4.45 -6.29 48.84
C ASN A 146 -3.72 -5.17 49.60
N GLN A 147 -2.74 -4.53 48.96
CA GLN A 147 -1.97 -3.42 49.51
C GLN A 147 -2.54 -2.06 49.07
N MET A 148 -3.56 -2.05 48.20
CA MET A 148 -4.20 -0.85 47.69
C MET A 148 -5.32 -0.34 48.60
N THR A 149 -5.52 0.98 48.60
CA THR A 149 -6.68 1.60 49.24
C THR A 149 -7.83 1.70 48.23
N LEU A 150 -8.67 0.66 48.16
CA LEU A 150 -9.75 0.57 47.18
C LEU A 150 -11.05 1.22 47.68
N VAL A 151 -11.65 2.05 46.83
CA VAL A 151 -12.98 2.62 47.02
C VAL A 151 -13.95 1.97 46.02
N GLU A 152 -15.17 1.69 46.47
CA GLU A 152 -16.22 1.14 45.62
C GLU A 152 -16.50 2.05 44.41
N HIS A 153 -16.64 1.44 43.23
CA HIS A 153 -16.80 2.16 41.98
C HIS A 153 -18.16 2.83 41.88
N SER A 154 -18.20 4.17 41.95
CA SER A 154 -19.43 4.96 41.87
C SER A 154 -19.91 5.22 40.45
N PHE A 155 -19.03 5.01 39.46
CA PHE A 155 -19.24 5.36 38.04
C PHE A 155 -19.51 6.85 37.81
N ASP A 156 -19.11 7.71 38.76
CA ASP A 156 -19.20 9.16 38.63
C ASP A 156 -17.79 9.77 38.51
N PRO A 157 -17.42 10.37 37.36
CA PRO A 157 -16.12 11.01 37.19
C PRO A 157 -15.90 12.17 38.17
N ASN A 158 -16.95 12.71 38.80
CA ASN A 158 -16.82 13.73 39.83
C ASN A 158 -16.05 13.26 41.06
N ASP A 159 -15.98 11.96 41.32
CA ASP A 159 -15.21 11.44 42.46
C ASP A 159 -13.71 11.67 42.30
N LEU A 160 -13.18 11.64 41.06
CA LEU A 160 -11.81 12.05 40.78
C LEU A 160 -11.65 13.58 40.82
N ILE A 161 -12.60 14.31 40.22
CA ILE A 161 -12.59 15.79 40.17
C ILE A 161 -12.56 16.41 41.56
N ASN A 162 -13.34 15.85 42.49
CA ASN A 162 -13.46 16.33 43.86
C ASN A 162 -12.36 15.79 44.80
N GLY A 163 -11.45 14.94 44.30
CA GLY A 163 -10.35 14.38 45.08
C GLY A 163 -10.78 13.35 46.12
N LYS A 164 -11.88 12.62 45.88
CA LYS A 164 -12.31 11.50 46.72
C LYS A 164 -11.40 10.28 46.54
N VAL A 165 -10.83 10.15 45.34
CA VAL A 165 -9.85 9.13 44.96
C VAL A 165 -8.78 9.75 44.08
N ASP A 166 -7.57 9.17 44.11
CA ASP A 166 -6.41 9.65 43.34
C ASP A 166 -6.37 9.04 41.93
N LEU A 167 -7.00 7.88 41.76
CA LEU A 167 -7.02 7.09 40.52
C LEU A 167 -8.40 6.49 40.29
N ILE A 168 -8.86 6.48 39.04
CA ILE A 168 -10.06 5.74 38.63
C ILE A 168 -9.75 4.85 37.42
N SER A 169 -10.42 3.69 37.31
CA SER A 169 -10.60 3.02 36.02
C SER A 169 -11.68 3.75 35.22
N ALA A 170 -11.44 3.95 33.94
CA ALA A 170 -12.30 4.73 33.06
C ALA A 170 -12.21 4.21 31.62
N TYR A 171 -13.04 4.77 30.75
CA TYR A 171 -12.99 4.57 29.31
C TYR A 171 -12.46 5.84 28.63
N SER A 172 -11.51 5.69 27.72
CA SER A 172 -10.91 6.80 26.97
C SER A 172 -11.93 7.62 26.18
N THR A 173 -13.09 7.03 25.89
CA THR A 173 -14.18 7.65 25.14
C THR A 173 -15.17 8.43 26.00
N ASP A 174 -15.10 8.33 27.34
CA ASP A 174 -16.17 8.77 28.24
C ASP A 174 -15.67 9.75 29.33
N GLU A 175 -14.98 9.29 30.37
CA GLU A 175 -14.59 10.11 31.53
C GLU A 175 -13.68 11.31 31.18
N PRO A 176 -12.71 11.20 30.25
CA PRO A 176 -11.89 12.34 29.81
C PRO A 176 -12.69 13.58 29.40
N PHE A 177 -13.87 13.40 28.76
CA PHE A 177 -14.74 14.51 28.38
C PHE A 177 -15.11 15.40 29.57
N TYR A 178 -15.42 14.81 30.72
CA TYR A 178 -15.85 15.55 31.90
C TYR A 178 -14.67 16.29 32.55
N LEU A 179 -13.47 15.71 32.51
CA LEU A 179 -12.24 16.33 33.00
C LEU A 179 -11.83 17.53 32.13
N GLU A 180 -11.89 17.36 30.80
CA GLU A 180 -11.61 18.42 29.83
C GLU A 180 -12.62 19.57 29.95
N LYS A 181 -13.92 19.25 30.09
CA LYS A 181 -14.97 20.25 30.32
C LYS A 181 -14.79 21.01 31.63
N ALA A 182 -14.20 20.38 32.64
CA ALA A 182 -13.84 21.02 33.90
C ALA A 182 -12.50 21.78 33.85
N ASN A 183 -11.81 21.81 32.69
CA ASN A 183 -10.46 22.35 32.51
C ASN A 183 -9.42 21.76 33.47
N LEU A 184 -9.51 20.46 33.72
CA LEU A 184 -8.58 19.73 34.57
C LEU A 184 -7.56 18.98 33.72
N TYR A 185 -6.29 19.14 34.06
CA TYR A 185 -5.21 18.34 33.47
C TYR A 185 -5.16 16.97 34.15
N TYR A 186 -5.17 15.93 33.32
CA TYR A 186 -5.15 14.54 33.75
C TYR A 186 -4.09 13.75 32.99
N LYS A 187 -3.65 12.63 33.57
CA LYS A 187 -2.84 11.62 32.91
C LYS A 187 -3.68 10.37 32.70
N SER A 188 -3.50 9.76 31.53
CA SER A 188 -4.15 8.51 31.14
C SER A 188 -3.10 7.41 30.95
N PHE A 189 -3.35 6.24 31.53
CA PHE A 189 -2.52 5.06 31.36
C PHE A 189 -3.35 3.95 30.72
N SER A 190 -2.94 3.50 29.54
CA SER A 190 -3.58 2.37 28.87
C SER A 190 -2.88 1.06 29.27
N PRO A 191 -3.64 -0.03 29.52
CA PRO A 191 -3.08 -1.37 29.70
C PRO A 191 -2.16 -1.83 28.57
N ARG A 192 -2.34 -1.28 27.36
CA ARG A 192 -1.52 -1.54 26.17
C ARG A 192 -0.02 -1.29 26.37
N ILE A 193 0.35 -0.38 27.29
CA ILE A 193 1.76 -0.10 27.62
C ILE A 193 2.46 -1.34 28.20
N LEU A 194 1.71 -2.25 28.83
CA LEU A 194 2.22 -3.52 29.36
C LEU A 194 1.86 -4.69 28.45
N ASP A 195 1.64 -4.47 27.16
CA ASP A 195 1.30 -5.53 26.22
C ASP A 195 0.02 -6.28 26.65
N ILE A 196 -0.95 -5.53 27.16
CA ILE A 196 -2.33 -5.98 27.38
C ILE A 196 -3.17 -5.22 26.36
N ASP A 197 -3.14 -5.70 25.12
CA ASP A 197 -3.87 -5.10 24.00
C ASP A 197 -5.05 -5.98 23.59
N PHE A 198 -6.12 -5.80 24.35
CA PHE A 198 -7.31 -6.61 24.36
C PHE A 198 -8.41 -6.01 23.46
N TYR A 199 -9.26 -6.87 22.88
CA TYR A 199 -10.46 -6.42 22.18
C TYR A 199 -11.45 -5.72 23.14
N GLY A 200 -12.09 -4.65 22.68
CA GLY A 200 -12.98 -3.83 23.52
C GLY A 200 -14.41 -4.34 23.56
N ASP A 201 -15.20 -4.04 22.53
CA ASP A 201 -16.61 -4.41 22.43
C ASP A 201 -16.78 -5.64 21.54
N ASN A 202 -17.17 -6.74 22.16
CA ASN A 202 -17.40 -8.04 21.53
C ASN A 202 -18.90 -8.32 21.49
N LEU A 203 -19.42 -8.57 20.28
CA LEU A 203 -20.77 -9.08 20.09
C LEU A 203 -20.78 -10.59 20.36
N TYR A 204 -21.71 -11.08 21.17
CA TYR A 204 -21.79 -12.50 21.53
C TYR A 204 -23.23 -13.01 21.62
N THR A 205 -23.38 -14.33 21.71
CA THR A 205 -24.64 -15.04 21.96
C THR A 205 -24.39 -16.33 22.77
N SER A 206 -25.42 -17.14 23.01
CA SER A 206 -25.31 -18.45 23.64
C SER A 206 -25.16 -19.59 22.61
N GLU A 207 -24.56 -20.71 23.00
CA GLU A 207 -24.48 -21.91 22.13
C GLU A 207 -25.87 -22.39 21.70
N SER A 208 -26.87 -22.31 22.58
CA SER A 208 -28.27 -22.64 22.28
C SER A 208 -28.79 -21.83 21.09
N GLN A 209 -28.46 -20.54 20.99
CA GLN A 209 -28.87 -19.73 19.84
C GLN A 209 -28.18 -20.15 18.54
N ILE A 210 -26.91 -20.59 18.60
CA ILE A 210 -26.18 -21.12 17.44
C ILE A 210 -26.83 -22.43 16.95
N GLU A 211 -27.19 -23.32 17.88
CA GLU A 211 -27.75 -24.64 17.56
C GLU A 211 -29.19 -24.57 17.08
N GLU A 212 -30.03 -23.79 17.78
CA GLU A 212 -31.48 -23.72 17.52
C GLU A 212 -31.83 -22.72 16.41
N HIS A 213 -31.07 -21.61 16.30
CA HIS A 213 -31.38 -20.50 15.39
C HIS A 213 -30.18 -19.99 14.57
N PRO A 214 -29.42 -20.86 13.86
CA PRO A 214 -28.18 -20.46 13.17
C PRO A 214 -28.39 -19.39 12.09
N LYS A 215 -29.53 -19.41 11.39
CA LYS A 215 -29.87 -18.40 10.37
C LYS A 215 -30.12 -17.02 10.99
N ARG A 216 -30.78 -16.98 12.14
CA ARG A 216 -31.04 -15.74 12.90
C ARG A 216 -29.72 -15.12 13.35
N VAL A 217 -28.82 -15.93 13.90
CA VAL A 217 -27.51 -15.47 14.37
C VAL A 217 -26.69 -14.88 13.23
N LYS A 218 -26.62 -15.58 12.09
CA LYS A 218 -25.95 -15.06 10.89
C LYS A 218 -26.57 -13.76 10.39
N ALA A 219 -27.90 -13.72 10.29
CA ALA A 219 -28.64 -12.53 9.85
C ALA A 219 -28.40 -11.32 10.76
N PHE A 220 -28.46 -11.52 12.08
CA PHE A 220 -28.25 -10.48 13.07
C PHE A 220 -26.82 -9.93 13.03
N ARG A 221 -25.81 -10.82 12.99
CA ARG A 221 -24.40 -10.44 12.91
C ARG A 221 -24.12 -9.58 11.67
N GLU A 222 -24.52 -10.05 10.50
CA GLU A 222 -24.27 -9.35 9.23
C GLU A 222 -25.00 -7.99 9.17
N ALA A 223 -26.23 -7.91 9.66
CA ALA A 223 -26.95 -6.63 9.73
C ALA A 223 -26.32 -5.66 10.74
N SER A 224 -25.80 -6.16 11.88
CA SER A 224 -25.10 -5.36 12.87
C SER A 224 -23.81 -4.75 12.32
N ILE A 225 -23.02 -5.55 11.58
CA ILE A 225 -21.76 -5.11 10.94
C ILE A 225 -22.06 -4.01 9.91
N LYS A 226 -23.04 -4.22 9.03
CA LYS A 226 -23.49 -3.21 8.06
C LYS A 226 -23.96 -1.92 8.74
N GLY A 227 -24.60 -2.03 9.91
CA GLY A 227 -24.97 -0.89 10.74
C GLY A 227 -23.76 -0.12 11.26
N TRP A 228 -22.74 -0.83 11.75
CA TRP A 228 -21.48 -0.24 12.21
C TRP A 228 -20.71 0.49 11.12
N GLU A 229 -20.62 -0.12 9.93
CA GLU A 229 -20.04 0.55 8.75
C GLU A 229 -20.78 1.83 8.39
N TYR A 230 -22.13 1.80 8.40
CA TYR A 230 -22.92 2.99 8.14
C TYR A 230 -22.69 4.06 9.21
N ALA A 231 -22.66 3.67 10.49
CA ALA A 231 -22.55 4.61 11.60
C ALA A 231 -21.23 5.36 11.62
N MET A 232 -20.11 4.67 11.36
CA MET A 232 -18.80 5.32 11.31
C MET A 232 -18.64 6.25 10.11
N ASN A 233 -19.30 5.96 8.99
CA ASN A 233 -19.32 6.83 7.82
C ASN A 233 -20.31 8.00 7.91
N ASN A 234 -21.25 7.94 8.86
CA ASN A 234 -22.33 8.93 8.99
C ASN A 234 -22.51 9.38 10.46
N LYS A 235 -21.39 9.69 11.13
CA LYS A 235 -21.37 9.96 12.58
C LYS A 235 -22.38 11.03 13.00
N GLU A 236 -22.40 12.17 12.32
CA GLU A 236 -23.30 13.28 12.64
C GLU A 236 -24.78 12.90 12.57
N GLU A 237 -25.17 12.14 11.54
CA GLU A 237 -26.54 11.65 11.41
C GLU A 237 -26.92 10.71 12.55
N ILE A 238 -26.02 9.80 12.92
CA ILE A 238 -26.29 8.84 13.98
C ILE A 238 -26.30 9.50 15.36
N ILE A 239 -25.46 10.52 15.61
CA ILE A 239 -25.54 11.33 16.84
C ILE A 239 -26.94 11.95 16.97
N GLN A 240 -27.45 12.59 15.92
CA GLN A 240 -28.78 13.21 15.92
C GLN A 240 -29.88 12.17 16.14
N LEU A 241 -29.76 11.00 15.51
CA LEU A 241 -30.70 9.89 15.67
C LEU A 241 -30.74 9.37 17.10
N ILE A 242 -29.59 9.21 17.75
CA ILE A 242 -29.50 8.78 19.16
C ILE A 242 -30.17 9.81 20.07
N LEU A 243 -29.90 11.11 19.87
CA LEU A 243 -30.50 12.19 20.64
C LEU A 243 -32.03 12.22 20.53
N LEU A 244 -32.56 12.01 19.32
CA LEU A 244 -34.00 12.12 19.05
C LEU A 244 -34.80 10.89 19.49
N LYS A 245 -34.25 9.67 19.32
CA LYS A 245 -35.03 8.43 19.46
C LYS A 245 -34.71 7.60 20.70
N TYR A 246 -33.52 7.73 21.27
CA TYR A 246 -33.02 6.81 22.31
C TYR A 246 -32.93 7.46 23.71
N ASN A 247 -33.76 8.48 23.96
CA ASN A 247 -33.94 9.22 25.22
C ASN A 247 -32.68 9.25 26.11
N ASN A 248 -31.67 9.93 25.60
CA ASN A 248 -30.36 9.93 26.22
C ASN A 248 -30.20 11.12 27.18
N GLN A 249 -29.69 10.90 28.39
CA GLN A 249 -29.34 11.98 29.32
C GLN A 249 -28.01 12.67 28.94
N THR A 250 -27.39 12.31 27.81
CA THR A 250 -26.10 12.84 27.35
C THR A 250 -26.26 14.01 26.39
N SER A 251 -25.33 14.96 26.42
CA SER A 251 -25.30 16.09 25.49
C SER A 251 -24.80 15.70 24.09
N TYR A 252 -25.14 16.51 23.09
CA TYR A 252 -24.57 16.43 21.74
C TYR A 252 -23.03 16.39 21.78
N ASP A 253 -22.43 17.30 22.55
CA ASP A 253 -20.96 17.40 22.67
C ASP A 253 -20.32 16.11 23.20
N PHE A 254 -21.01 15.39 24.10
CA PHE A 254 -20.51 14.12 24.63
C PHE A 254 -20.56 13.02 23.57
N LEU A 255 -21.68 12.91 22.85
CA LEU A 255 -21.81 11.91 21.78
C LEU A 255 -20.84 12.18 20.63
N ARG A 256 -20.59 13.46 20.31
CA ARG A 256 -19.58 13.85 19.33
C ARG A 256 -18.17 13.51 19.79
N TYR A 257 -17.83 13.83 21.03
CA TYR A 257 -16.55 13.45 21.64
C TYR A 257 -16.33 11.93 21.54
N GLN A 258 -17.35 11.14 21.89
CA GLN A 258 -17.28 9.69 21.82
C GLN A 258 -17.07 9.19 20.38
N ALA A 259 -17.82 9.77 19.41
CA ALA A 259 -17.71 9.41 18.00
C ALA A 259 -16.34 9.71 17.39
N ASP A 260 -15.70 10.82 17.80
CA ASP A 260 -14.39 11.23 17.32
C ASP A 260 -13.28 10.34 17.90
N ASN A 261 -13.36 9.98 19.20
CA ASN A 261 -12.37 9.13 19.87
C ASN A 261 -12.50 7.63 19.57
N MET A 262 -13.58 7.20 18.90
CA MET A 262 -13.80 5.79 18.55
C MET A 262 -13.02 5.33 17.31
N ASP A 263 -12.54 6.22 16.45
CA ASP A 263 -11.76 5.83 15.26
C ASP A 263 -10.49 5.07 15.65
N ASP A 264 -9.81 5.54 16.69
CA ASP A 264 -8.57 4.94 17.19
C ASP A 264 -8.79 3.55 17.80
N LEU A 265 -10.01 3.26 18.27
CA LEU A 265 -10.35 2.00 18.93
C LEU A 265 -10.93 0.98 17.96
N ILE A 266 -11.74 1.43 17.01
CA ILE A 266 -12.41 0.56 16.01
C ILE A 266 -11.50 0.30 14.82
N GLN A 267 -10.63 1.25 14.45
CA GLN A 267 -9.74 1.16 13.30
C GLN A 267 -10.48 0.84 11.97
N PRO A 268 -11.58 1.55 11.65
CA PRO A 268 -12.47 1.17 10.54
C PRO A 268 -11.83 1.30 9.15
N LEU A 269 -10.72 2.04 9.03
CA LEU A 269 -9.93 2.18 7.81
C LEU A 269 -8.86 1.08 7.66
N LEU A 270 -8.51 0.38 8.74
CA LEU A 270 -7.45 -0.65 8.76
C LEU A 270 -8.00 -2.07 8.88
N VAL A 271 -9.13 -2.26 9.56
CA VAL A 271 -9.70 -3.58 9.85
C VAL A 271 -11.17 -3.65 9.42
N GLU A 272 -11.56 -4.75 8.76
CA GLU A 272 -12.95 -4.99 8.38
C GLU A 272 -13.85 -5.03 9.63
N MET A 273 -15.01 -4.38 9.55
CA MET A 273 -15.95 -4.32 10.66
C MET A 273 -16.41 -5.71 11.09
N GLY A 274 -16.29 -6.01 12.39
CA GLY A 274 -16.66 -7.31 12.92
C GLY A 274 -15.60 -8.41 12.76
N TYR A 275 -14.44 -8.09 12.14
CA TYR A 275 -13.32 -9.02 12.00
C TYR A 275 -12.57 -9.19 13.32
N PHE A 276 -12.09 -10.41 13.54
CA PHE A 276 -11.17 -10.76 14.62
C PHE A 276 -10.13 -11.76 14.13
N SER A 277 -8.93 -11.69 14.70
CA SER A 277 -7.83 -12.61 14.39
C SER A 277 -7.80 -13.78 15.37
N LEU A 278 -7.71 -15.01 14.85
CA LEU A 278 -7.53 -16.20 15.68
C LEU A 278 -6.21 -16.14 16.46
N GLU A 279 -5.13 -15.70 15.82
CA GLU A 279 -3.80 -15.56 16.44
C GLU A 279 -3.84 -14.54 17.59
N ARG A 280 -4.57 -13.43 17.41
CA ARG A 280 -4.72 -12.44 18.49
C ARG A 280 -5.54 -12.99 19.65
N TRP A 281 -6.60 -13.74 19.39
CA TRP A 281 -7.34 -14.43 20.45
C TRP A 281 -6.48 -15.48 21.18
N GLN A 282 -5.61 -16.20 20.47
CA GLN A 282 -4.65 -17.12 21.07
C GLN A 282 -3.68 -16.36 22.00
N HIS A 283 -3.12 -15.24 21.55
CA HIS A 283 -2.25 -14.41 22.38
C HIS A 283 -2.96 -13.85 23.63
N ILE A 284 -4.24 -13.46 23.52
CA ILE A 284 -5.04 -13.03 24.69
C ILE A 284 -5.24 -14.19 25.67
N VAL A 285 -5.52 -15.39 25.16
CA VAL A 285 -5.66 -16.62 25.97
C VAL A 285 -4.35 -16.94 26.69
N GLU A 286 -3.22 -16.92 25.98
CA GLU A 286 -1.88 -17.14 26.54
C GLU A 286 -1.55 -16.12 27.63
N THR A 287 -1.84 -14.83 27.37
CA THR A 287 -1.63 -13.76 28.35
C THR A 287 -2.42 -14.01 29.64
N TYR A 288 -3.69 -14.43 29.55
CA TYR A 288 -4.46 -14.78 30.74
C TYR A 288 -3.99 -16.08 31.41
N GLN A 289 -3.49 -17.06 30.65
CA GLN A 289 -2.94 -18.30 31.20
C GLN A 289 -1.64 -18.05 31.97
N ASP A 290 -0.73 -17.22 31.44
CA ASP A 290 0.53 -16.83 32.08
C ASP A 290 0.28 -16.10 33.41
N LEU A 291 -0.79 -15.31 33.49
CA LEU A 291 -1.22 -14.61 34.70
C LEU A 291 -2.04 -15.50 35.66
N ASN A 292 -2.18 -16.79 35.36
CA ASN A 292 -3.02 -17.77 36.09
C ASN A 292 -4.48 -17.30 36.26
N MET A 293 -5.03 -16.67 35.23
CA MET A 293 -6.41 -16.17 35.17
C MET A 293 -7.32 -17.02 34.28
N LEU A 294 -6.75 -17.95 33.51
CA LEU A 294 -7.45 -18.88 32.63
C LEU A 294 -6.85 -20.28 32.75
N GLY A 295 -7.66 -21.33 32.57
CA GLY A 295 -7.19 -22.71 32.62
C GLY A 295 -6.27 -23.05 31.44
N GLN A 296 -5.25 -23.88 31.68
CA GLN A 296 -4.31 -24.36 30.65
C GLN A 296 -5.00 -25.21 29.57
N ASP A 297 -6.14 -25.84 29.90
CA ASP A 297 -6.92 -26.67 28.97
C ASP A 297 -8.02 -25.89 28.21
N PHE A 298 -8.01 -24.55 28.25
CA PHE A 298 -9.04 -23.74 27.61
C PHE A 298 -9.07 -23.95 26.09
N LYS A 299 -10.25 -24.26 25.55
CA LYS A 299 -10.46 -24.48 24.12
C LYS A 299 -11.04 -23.24 23.46
N LEU A 300 -10.25 -22.58 22.62
CA LEU A 300 -10.64 -21.37 21.92
C LEU A 300 -11.62 -21.61 20.77
N ASP A 301 -11.47 -22.71 20.01
CA ASP A 301 -12.32 -23.01 18.84
C ASP A 301 -13.84 -22.94 19.12
N PRO A 302 -14.40 -23.59 20.16
CA PRO A 302 -15.84 -23.51 20.43
C PRO A 302 -16.31 -22.17 21.01
N PHE A 303 -15.39 -21.29 21.41
CA PHE A 303 -15.72 -19.93 21.85
C PHE A 303 -15.93 -18.97 20.69
N LEU A 304 -15.26 -19.21 19.54
CA LEU A 304 -15.32 -18.33 18.38
C LEU A 304 -16.39 -18.81 17.39
N TYR A 305 -17.27 -17.90 16.97
CA TYR A 305 -18.29 -18.20 15.97
C TYR A 305 -17.69 -18.34 14.58
N ASP A 306 -17.97 -19.46 13.92
CA ASP A 306 -17.70 -19.66 12.50
C ASP A 306 -18.96 -19.32 11.68
N PRO A 307 -18.96 -18.23 10.89
CA PRO A 307 -20.11 -17.85 10.06
C PRO A 307 -20.37 -18.82 8.89
N ASN A 308 -19.44 -19.75 8.62
CA ASN A 308 -19.51 -20.78 7.59
C ASN A 308 -19.11 -22.15 8.17
N PRO A 309 -19.92 -22.72 9.08
CA PRO A 309 -19.56 -23.94 9.77
C PRO A 309 -19.26 -25.05 8.77
N LYS A 310 -18.15 -25.77 8.98
CA LYS A 310 -17.80 -26.98 8.21
C LYS A 310 -18.99 -27.93 8.27
N VAL A 311 -19.69 -28.09 7.15
CA VAL A 311 -20.88 -28.94 7.07
C VAL A 311 -20.52 -30.33 7.58
N ALA A 312 -21.22 -30.81 8.62
CA ALA A 312 -21.06 -32.15 9.15
C ALA A 312 -21.58 -33.17 8.11
N LEU A 313 -20.73 -33.46 7.14
CA LEU A 313 -21.04 -34.30 5.98
C LEU A 313 -21.34 -35.77 6.36
N ALA A 314 -21.23 -36.17 7.63
CA ALA A 314 -21.42 -37.55 8.06
C ALA A 314 -22.83 -38.10 7.77
N VAL A 315 -23.89 -37.33 8.04
CA VAL A 315 -25.28 -37.75 7.76
C VAL A 315 -25.55 -37.75 6.25
N PHE A 316 -24.98 -36.78 5.54
CA PHE A 316 -25.00 -36.71 4.08
C PHE A 316 -24.28 -37.90 3.45
N TYR A 317 -23.09 -38.27 3.91
CA TYR A 317 -22.35 -39.42 3.40
C TYR A 317 -23.05 -40.75 3.70
N ARG A 318 -23.74 -40.89 4.85
CA ARG A 318 -24.53 -42.11 5.15
C ARG A 318 -25.72 -42.27 4.20
N SER A 319 -26.47 -41.20 3.95
CA SER A 319 -27.57 -41.24 2.97
C SER A 319 -27.04 -41.42 1.54
N LEU A 320 -25.88 -40.84 1.23
CA LEU A 320 -25.17 -41.02 -0.03
C LEU A 320 -24.67 -42.46 -0.22
N TRP A 321 -24.26 -43.16 0.85
CA TRP A 321 -23.89 -44.58 0.80
C TRP A 321 -25.08 -45.49 0.49
N ILE A 322 -26.23 -45.27 1.14
CA ILE A 322 -27.45 -46.04 0.87
C ILE A 322 -27.95 -45.77 -0.55
N ALA A 323 -27.97 -44.50 -0.96
CA ALA A 323 -28.30 -44.10 -2.32
C ALA A 323 -27.30 -44.69 -3.34
N ALA A 324 -26.00 -44.72 -3.02
CA ALA A 324 -24.96 -45.28 -3.88
C ALA A 324 -25.12 -46.79 -4.07
N ILE A 325 -25.52 -47.55 -3.04
CA ILE A 325 -25.77 -48.99 -3.18
C ILE A 325 -26.96 -49.26 -4.11
N ILE A 326 -28.06 -48.53 -3.92
CA ILE A 326 -29.24 -48.64 -4.80
C ILE A 326 -28.89 -48.20 -6.23
N LEU A 327 -28.12 -47.12 -6.35
CA LEU A 327 -27.63 -46.62 -7.63
C LEU A 327 -26.73 -47.65 -8.30
N VAL A 328 -25.82 -48.32 -7.59
CA VAL A 328 -24.94 -49.35 -8.17
C VAL A 328 -25.75 -50.54 -8.70
N CYS A 329 -26.80 -50.99 -8.00
CA CYS A 329 -27.67 -52.07 -8.47
C CYS A 329 -28.48 -51.68 -9.72
N VAL A 330 -29.03 -50.47 -9.76
CA VAL A 330 -29.79 -49.97 -10.92
C VAL A 330 -28.86 -49.63 -12.09
N SER A 331 -27.69 -49.05 -11.79
CA SER A 331 -26.66 -48.69 -12.75
C SER A 331 -25.96 -49.92 -13.32
N THR A 332 -25.78 -51.03 -12.60
CA THR A 332 -25.20 -52.25 -13.18
C THR A 332 -26.15 -52.89 -14.19
N LEU A 333 -27.45 -52.93 -13.90
CA LEU A 333 -28.48 -53.40 -14.83
C LEU A 333 -28.62 -52.47 -16.05
N ALA A 334 -28.64 -51.15 -15.83
CA ALA A 334 -28.67 -50.15 -16.90
C ALA A 334 -27.36 -50.14 -17.71
N PHE A 335 -26.20 -50.33 -17.06
CA PHE A 335 -24.90 -50.41 -17.71
C PHE A 335 -24.78 -51.64 -18.59
N TYR A 336 -25.34 -52.79 -18.19
CA TYR A 336 -25.34 -53.97 -19.03
C TYR A 336 -26.10 -53.74 -20.34
N LEU A 337 -27.28 -53.12 -20.27
CA LEU A 337 -28.11 -52.78 -21.42
C LEU A 337 -27.53 -51.63 -22.27
N LEU A 338 -26.97 -50.59 -21.62
CA LEU A 338 -26.31 -49.47 -22.29
C LEU A 338 -24.95 -49.83 -22.89
N LYS A 339 -24.21 -50.80 -22.33
CA LYS A 339 -22.90 -51.24 -22.85
C LYS A 339 -23.01 -51.89 -24.23
N ILE A 340 -24.13 -52.56 -24.50
CA ILE A 340 -24.39 -53.20 -25.80
C ILE A 340 -24.75 -52.13 -26.86
N ASN A 341 -25.63 -51.18 -26.52
CA ASN A 341 -26.01 -50.13 -27.45
C ASN A 341 -24.93 -49.05 -27.64
N ARG A 342 -24.23 -48.64 -26.57
CA ARG A 342 -23.13 -47.66 -26.65
C ARG A 342 -21.90 -48.20 -27.40
N ARG A 343 -21.65 -49.51 -27.48
CA ARG A 343 -20.50 -50.04 -28.24
C ARG A 343 -20.58 -49.73 -29.73
N LEU A 344 -21.78 -49.68 -30.29
CA LEU A 344 -21.99 -49.32 -31.70
C LEU A 344 -21.92 -47.80 -31.91
N ASP A 345 -22.54 -47.01 -31.04
CA ASP A 345 -22.56 -45.55 -31.18
C ASP A 345 -21.22 -44.89 -30.80
N LEU A 346 -20.50 -45.43 -29.79
CA LEU A 346 -19.21 -44.92 -29.34
C LEU A 346 -18.12 -45.11 -30.39
N ALA A 347 -18.10 -46.20 -31.16
CA ALA A 347 -17.06 -46.39 -32.17
C ALA A 347 -17.12 -45.33 -33.29
N LEU A 348 -18.32 -44.88 -33.63
CA LEU A 348 -18.57 -43.88 -34.67
C LEU A 348 -18.33 -42.46 -34.15
N LEU A 349 -18.73 -42.22 -32.89
CA LEU A 349 -18.57 -40.94 -32.20
C LEU A 349 -17.12 -40.72 -31.71
N GLU A 350 -16.39 -41.76 -31.31
CA GLU A 350 -14.94 -41.72 -31.01
C GLU A 350 -14.12 -41.35 -32.25
N SER A 351 -14.46 -41.87 -33.44
CA SER A 351 -13.72 -41.50 -34.65
C SER A 351 -13.93 -40.04 -35.06
N GLN A 352 -15.11 -39.46 -34.79
CA GLN A 352 -15.41 -38.06 -35.08
C GLN A 352 -14.88 -37.14 -33.99
N ASN A 353 -15.05 -37.51 -32.71
CA ASN A 353 -14.49 -36.78 -31.57
C ASN A 353 -12.97 -36.81 -31.60
N ALA A 354 -12.32 -37.92 -31.93
CA ALA A 354 -10.86 -37.95 -32.05
C ALA A 354 -10.36 -36.98 -33.13
N LYS A 355 -11.05 -36.87 -34.27
CA LYS A 355 -10.70 -35.88 -35.31
C LYS A 355 -10.93 -34.44 -34.85
N ASN A 356 -12.04 -34.18 -34.17
CA ASN A 356 -12.35 -32.84 -33.65
C ASN A 356 -11.42 -32.45 -32.50
N ILE A 357 -11.10 -33.36 -31.58
CA ILE A 357 -10.14 -33.17 -30.49
C ILE A 357 -8.74 -32.93 -31.07
N ILE A 358 -8.28 -33.77 -32.00
CA ILE A 358 -6.97 -33.57 -32.66
C ILE A 358 -6.92 -32.20 -33.38
N TRP A 359 -8.00 -31.77 -34.01
CA TRP A 359 -8.06 -30.46 -34.66
C TRP A 359 -8.09 -29.31 -33.65
N GLN A 360 -8.87 -29.44 -32.56
CA GLN A 360 -8.97 -28.46 -31.48
C GLN A 360 -7.63 -28.31 -30.74
N GLU A 361 -7.01 -29.42 -30.33
CA GLU A 361 -5.68 -29.43 -29.70
C GLU A 361 -4.59 -28.85 -30.61
N ALA A 362 -4.71 -29.04 -31.93
CA ALA A 362 -3.72 -28.53 -32.87
C ALA A 362 -3.87 -27.02 -33.18
N ASN A 363 -5.07 -26.44 -33.07
CA ASN A 363 -5.36 -25.09 -33.59
C ASN A 363 -5.95 -24.10 -32.59
N LEU A 364 -6.38 -24.55 -31.42
CA LEU A 364 -6.91 -23.71 -30.34
C LEU A 364 -5.97 -23.71 -29.14
N ASP A 365 -6.02 -22.62 -28.38
CA ASP A 365 -5.41 -22.50 -27.07
C ASP A 365 -6.30 -23.19 -26.03
N SER A 366 -5.74 -24.07 -25.22
CA SER A 366 -6.49 -24.94 -24.31
C SER A 366 -7.16 -24.20 -23.16
N LEU A 367 -6.77 -22.96 -22.89
CA LEU A 367 -7.31 -22.16 -21.79
C LEU A 367 -8.41 -21.21 -22.29
N THR A 368 -8.11 -20.42 -23.32
CA THR A 368 -9.01 -19.35 -23.78
C THR A 368 -9.93 -19.77 -24.93
N ASN A 369 -9.71 -20.96 -25.52
CA ASN A 369 -10.34 -21.43 -26.76
C ASN A 369 -10.15 -20.50 -27.98
N LEU A 370 -9.29 -19.50 -27.89
CA LEU A 370 -8.89 -18.71 -29.04
C LEU A 370 -7.97 -19.53 -29.95
N PRO A 371 -7.98 -19.28 -31.26
CA PRO A 371 -6.95 -19.75 -32.18
C PRO A 371 -5.52 -19.56 -31.62
N ASN A 372 -4.72 -20.63 -31.63
CA ASN A 372 -3.37 -20.64 -31.09
C ASN A 372 -2.33 -20.09 -32.10
N ARG A 373 -1.06 -20.02 -31.68
CA ARG A 373 0.09 -19.57 -32.49
C ARG A 373 0.21 -20.26 -33.86
N ARG A 374 -0.15 -21.54 -33.98
CA ARG A 374 -0.10 -22.25 -35.27
C ARG A 374 -1.18 -21.75 -36.21
N ASN A 375 -2.40 -21.59 -35.71
CA ASN A 375 -3.52 -21.07 -36.47
C ASN A 375 -3.26 -19.61 -36.90
N PHE A 376 -2.77 -18.78 -35.97
CA PHE A 376 -2.34 -17.40 -36.25
C PHE A 376 -1.40 -17.30 -37.47
N LYS A 377 -0.34 -18.11 -37.53
CA LYS A 377 0.61 -18.08 -38.65
C LYS A 377 -0.05 -18.43 -39.99
N ASN A 378 -0.98 -19.39 -39.98
CA ASN A 378 -1.70 -19.79 -41.19
C ASN A 378 -2.66 -18.69 -41.64
N GLU A 379 -3.42 -18.10 -40.71
CA GLU A 379 -4.38 -17.05 -41.02
C GLU A 379 -3.65 -15.78 -41.47
N LEU A 380 -2.59 -15.36 -40.79
CA LEU A 380 -1.79 -14.20 -41.20
C LEU A 380 -1.26 -14.37 -42.62
N LYS A 381 -0.73 -15.55 -42.97
CA LYS A 381 -0.28 -15.82 -44.33
C LYS A 381 -1.43 -15.71 -45.34
N SER A 382 -2.57 -16.31 -45.04
CA SER A 382 -3.79 -16.25 -45.86
C SER A 382 -4.27 -14.81 -46.07
N SER A 383 -4.34 -14.02 -45.00
CA SER A 383 -4.70 -12.59 -45.01
C SER A 383 -3.76 -11.77 -45.88
N LEU A 384 -2.44 -11.97 -45.75
CA LEU A 384 -1.44 -11.26 -46.55
C LEU A 384 -1.48 -11.65 -48.03
N ASP A 385 -1.71 -12.94 -48.34
CA ASP A 385 -1.86 -13.41 -49.72
C ASP A 385 -3.11 -12.80 -50.39
N LYS A 386 -4.24 -12.73 -49.67
CA LYS A 386 -5.47 -12.04 -50.13
C LYS A 386 -5.22 -10.54 -50.32
N ALA A 387 -4.64 -9.89 -49.32
CA ALA A 387 -4.35 -8.45 -49.35
C ALA A 387 -3.40 -8.07 -50.49
N LYS A 388 -2.44 -8.94 -50.83
CA LYS A 388 -1.56 -8.77 -51.99
C LYS A 388 -2.33 -8.82 -53.32
N HIS A 389 -3.33 -9.70 -53.44
CA HIS A 389 -4.16 -9.81 -54.64
C HIS A 389 -5.10 -8.61 -54.80
N ASP A 390 -5.79 -8.26 -53.71
CA ASP A 390 -6.86 -7.26 -53.69
C ASP A 390 -6.36 -5.83 -53.40
N LYS A 391 -5.05 -5.66 -53.19
CA LYS A 391 -4.38 -4.40 -52.79
C LYS A 391 -4.98 -3.77 -51.52
N LEU A 392 -5.22 -4.61 -50.52
CA LEU A 392 -5.78 -4.21 -49.23
C LEU A 392 -4.69 -4.01 -48.19
N THR A 393 -5.00 -3.21 -47.17
CA THR A 393 -4.17 -3.03 -45.98
C THR A 393 -4.56 -4.04 -44.91
N VAL A 394 -3.58 -4.63 -44.23
CA VAL A 394 -3.79 -5.49 -43.06
C VAL A 394 -3.05 -4.88 -41.88
N ALA A 395 -3.77 -4.65 -40.78
CA ALA A 395 -3.19 -4.24 -39.52
C ALA A 395 -3.02 -5.44 -38.60
N LEU A 396 -1.80 -5.63 -38.10
CA LEU A 396 -1.48 -6.62 -37.07
C LEU A 396 -1.28 -5.89 -35.75
N LEU A 397 -2.16 -6.18 -34.79
CA LEU A 397 -2.06 -5.68 -33.42
C LEU A 397 -1.49 -6.80 -32.54
N TYR A 398 -0.43 -6.51 -31.80
CA TYR A 398 0.17 -7.36 -30.78
C TYR A 398 -0.14 -6.79 -29.41
N LEU A 399 -0.72 -7.58 -28.53
CA LEU A 399 -1.21 -7.14 -27.24
C LEU A 399 -0.57 -7.98 -26.15
N ASP A 400 -0.20 -7.33 -25.07
CA ASP A 400 0.33 -7.96 -23.87
C ASP A 400 -0.37 -7.36 -22.64
N LEU A 401 -0.81 -8.20 -21.71
CA LEU A 401 -1.49 -7.75 -20.49
C LEU A 401 -0.46 -7.25 -19.47
N ASP A 402 -0.59 -5.97 -19.12
CA ASP A 402 0.40 -5.29 -18.30
C ASP A 402 0.49 -5.90 -16.89
N ASP A 403 1.71 -6.24 -16.47
CA ASP A 403 2.03 -6.79 -15.15
C ASP A 403 1.23 -8.06 -14.77
N PHE A 404 0.80 -8.87 -15.76
CA PHE A 404 0.07 -10.13 -15.54
C PHE A 404 0.80 -11.11 -14.63
N LYS A 405 2.14 -11.13 -14.66
CA LYS A 405 2.95 -11.95 -13.74
C LYS A 405 2.67 -11.59 -12.27
N ALA A 406 2.52 -10.31 -11.95
CA ALA A 406 2.18 -9.90 -10.59
C ALA A 406 0.82 -10.48 -10.17
N ILE A 407 -0.18 -10.50 -11.06
CA ILE A 407 -1.46 -11.15 -10.76
C ILE A 407 -1.28 -12.64 -10.45
N ASN A 408 -0.46 -13.36 -11.22
CA ASN A 408 -0.16 -14.76 -10.92
C ASN A 408 0.58 -14.94 -9.58
N ASP A 409 1.54 -14.08 -9.29
CA ASP A 409 2.35 -14.16 -8.07
C ASP A 409 1.52 -13.83 -6.82
N PHE A 410 0.57 -12.89 -6.91
CA PHE A 410 -0.28 -12.45 -5.79
C PHE A 410 -1.55 -13.31 -5.62
N TYR A 411 -2.25 -13.63 -6.70
CA TYR A 411 -3.56 -14.29 -6.66
C TYR A 411 -3.52 -15.76 -7.09
N GLY A 412 -2.33 -16.25 -7.47
CA GLY A 412 -2.13 -17.60 -7.97
C GLY A 412 -2.49 -17.75 -9.45
N HIS A 413 -1.90 -18.78 -10.07
CA HIS A 413 -2.11 -19.09 -11.48
C HIS A 413 -3.59 -19.33 -11.85
N ASP A 414 -4.41 -19.86 -10.93
CA ASP A 414 -5.84 -20.09 -11.18
C ASP A 414 -6.62 -18.80 -11.43
N VAL A 415 -6.25 -17.70 -10.75
CA VAL A 415 -6.87 -16.39 -10.94
C VAL A 415 -6.37 -15.75 -12.23
N GLY A 416 -5.07 -15.85 -12.52
CA GLY A 416 -4.51 -15.42 -13.79
C GLY A 416 -5.14 -16.14 -14.99
N ASP A 417 -5.38 -17.44 -14.88
CA ASP A 417 -6.04 -18.23 -15.92
C ASP A 417 -7.47 -17.76 -16.19
N LYS A 418 -8.25 -17.46 -15.13
CA LYS A 418 -9.59 -16.87 -15.27
C LYS A 418 -9.55 -15.48 -15.89
N LEU A 419 -8.53 -14.69 -15.55
CA LEU A 419 -8.34 -13.37 -16.13
C LEU A 419 -8.06 -13.46 -17.62
N LEU A 420 -7.20 -14.38 -18.05
CA LEU A 420 -6.92 -14.61 -19.47
C LEU A 420 -8.16 -15.04 -20.25
N ILE A 421 -9.00 -15.90 -19.65
CA ILE A 421 -10.29 -16.30 -20.25
C ILE A 421 -11.21 -15.08 -20.41
N GLU A 422 -11.32 -14.23 -19.40
CA GLU A 422 -12.19 -13.07 -19.48
C GLU A 422 -11.65 -11.98 -20.42
N ALA A 423 -10.33 -11.80 -20.46
CA ALA A 423 -9.67 -10.91 -21.42
C ALA A 423 -9.94 -11.39 -22.86
N ALA A 424 -9.83 -12.69 -23.13
CA ALA A 424 -10.21 -13.28 -24.41
C ALA A 424 -11.68 -13.01 -24.76
N ASN A 425 -12.59 -13.20 -23.80
CA ASN A 425 -14.03 -12.93 -24.00
C ASN A 425 -14.30 -11.45 -24.33
N ARG A 426 -13.61 -10.53 -23.66
CA ARG A 426 -13.72 -9.09 -23.93
C ARG A 426 -13.23 -8.74 -25.32
N LEU A 427 -12.06 -9.26 -25.71
CA LEU A 427 -11.54 -9.09 -27.06
C LEU A 427 -12.54 -9.57 -28.12
N VAL A 428 -13.12 -10.75 -27.94
CA VAL A 428 -14.13 -11.30 -28.87
C VAL A 428 -15.42 -10.46 -28.94
N LYS A 429 -15.83 -9.82 -27.83
CA LYS A 429 -17.00 -8.94 -27.81
C LYS A 429 -16.73 -7.56 -28.41
N THR A 430 -15.52 -7.06 -28.23
CA THR A 430 -15.12 -5.69 -28.60
C THR A 430 -14.69 -5.59 -30.05
N VAL A 431 -13.99 -6.61 -30.55
CA VAL A 431 -13.43 -6.63 -31.90
C VAL A 431 -14.49 -7.14 -32.89
N ASN A 432 -14.48 -6.58 -34.10
CA ASN A 432 -15.40 -7.00 -35.17
C ASN A 432 -15.27 -8.52 -35.43
N LYS A 433 -16.40 -9.21 -35.59
CA LYS A 433 -16.46 -10.66 -35.89
C LYS A 433 -15.71 -11.08 -37.15
N THR A 434 -15.38 -10.13 -38.03
CA THR A 434 -14.59 -10.38 -39.25
C THR A 434 -13.08 -10.41 -38.99
N PHE A 435 -12.59 -9.91 -37.86
CA PHE A 435 -11.17 -9.90 -37.54
C PHE A 435 -10.76 -11.17 -36.81
N GLY A 436 -9.55 -11.66 -37.08
CA GLY A 436 -9.01 -12.83 -36.41
C GLY A 436 -8.41 -12.45 -35.06
N ILE A 437 -8.78 -13.14 -33.99
CA ILE A 437 -8.24 -12.96 -32.63
C ILE A 437 -7.52 -14.25 -32.24
N PHE A 438 -6.30 -14.14 -31.73
CA PHE A 438 -5.44 -15.28 -31.43
C PHE A 438 -4.74 -15.07 -30.10
N ARG A 439 -4.42 -16.17 -29.41
CA ARG A 439 -3.51 -16.16 -28.25
C ARG A 439 -2.23 -16.88 -28.63
N LEU A 440 -1.09 -16.20 -28.51
CA LEU A 440 0.20 -16.77 -28.91
C LEU A 440 0.86 -17.58 -27.79
N GLY A 441 0.53 -17.27 -26.53
CA GLY A 441 1.01 -17.93 -25.32
C GLY A 441 1.06 -16.92 -24.16
N GLY A 442 1.06 -17.40 -22.91
CA GLY A 442 1.13 -16.51 -21.74
C GLY A 442 0.01 -15.46 -21.73
N ASP A 443 0.39 -14.21 -21.57
CA ASP A 443 -0.42 -12.98 -21.58
C ASP A 443 -0.52 -12.30 -22.96
N GLU A 444 -0.02 -12.94 -24.01
CA GLU A 444 0.09 -12.35 -25.35
C GLU A 444 -1.10 -12.71 -26.25
N PHE A 445 -1.76 -11.69 -26.78
CA PHE A 445 -2.83 -11.79 -27.76
C PHE A 445 -2.46 -11.08 -29.06
N THR A 446 -3.01 -11.51 -30.18
CA THR A 446 -2.84 -10.82 -31.47
C THR A 446 -4.15 -10.70 -32.21
N ILE A 447 -4.34 -9.59 -32.92
CA ILE A 447 -5.51 -9.34 -33.77
C ILE A 447 -5.04 -9.06 -35.20
N ILE A 448 -5.63 -9.77 -36.16
CA ILE A 448 -5.48 -9.52 -37.59
C ILE A 448 -6.72 -8.76 -38.04
N ALA A 449 -6.56 -7.46 -38.28
CA ALA A 449 -7.63 -6.60 -38.77
C ALA A 449 -7.46 -6.33 -40.27
N GLU A 450 -8.43 -6.81 -41.05
CA GLU A 450 -8.49 -6.64 -42.51
C GLU A 450 -9.49 -5.53 -42.87
N ASN A 451 -9.42 -5.00 -44.10
CA ASN A 451 -10.38 -4.04 -44.64
C ASN A 451 -10.52 -2.70 -43.87
N LEU A 452 -9.46 -2.27 -43.18
CA LEU A 452 -9.43 -0.95 -42.55
C LEU A 452 -9.13 0.13 -43.60
N THR A 453 -9.94 1.18 -43.65
CA THR A 453 -9.84 2.21 -44.71
C THR A 453 -9.04 3.44 -44.32
N SER A 454 -8.71 3.60 -43.04
CA SER A 454 -7.94 4.73 -42.52
C SER A 454 -7.18 4.43 -41.22
N TYR A 455 -6.12 5.20 -40.96
CA TYR A 455 -5.40 5.20 -39.67
C TYR A 455 -6.32 5.45 -38.48
N LYS A 456 -7.32 6.33 -38.64
CA LYS A 456 -8.29 6.65 -37.59
C LYS A 456 -9.11 5.44 -37.15
N GLU A 457 -9.40 4.50 -38.04
CA GLU A 457 -10.08 3.25 -37.67
C GLU A 457 -9.19 2.34 -36.81
N ILE A 458 -7.89 2.30 -37.10
CA ILE A 458 -6.90 1.55 -36.32
C ILE A 458 -6.78 2.16 -34.91
N GLU A 459 -6.68 3.48 -34.81
CA GLU A 459 -6.65 4.21 -33.54
C GLU A 459 -7.92 3.97 -32.72
N THR A 460 -9.09 4.08 -33.35
CA THR A 460 -10.39 3.87 -32.70
C THR A 460 -10.52 2.44 -32.19
N LEU A 461 -10.13 1.44 -33.00
CA LEU A 461 -10.13 0.04 -32.59
C LEU A 461 -9.20 -0.19 -31.39
N SER A 462 -7.99 0.35 -31.44
CA SER A 462 -6.98 0.19 -30.40
C SER A 462 -7.44 0.81 -29.08
N GLN A 463 -7.98 2.03 -29.13
CA GLN A 463 -8.56 2.71 -27.98
C GLN A 463 -9.73 1.92 -27.37
N THR A 464 -10.62 1.39 -28.21
CA THR A 464 -11.77 0.60 -27.75
C THR A 464 -11.32 -0.70 -27.07
N ILE A 465 -10.26 -1.35 -27.60
CA ILE A 465 -9.69 -2.55 -26.99
C ILE A 465 -9.08 -2.21 -25.61
N LEU A 466 -8.29 -1.13 -25.52
CA LEU A 466 -7.70 -0.67 -24.26
C LEU A 466 -8.78 -0.38 -23.21
N GLU A 467 -9.81 0.38 -23.55
CA GLU A 467 -10.93 0.68 -22.65
C GLU A 467 -11.67 -0.58 -22.20
N SER A 468 -11.87 -1.53 -23.12
CA SER A 468 -12.53 -2.79 -22.80
C SER A 468 -11.68 -3.67 -21.88
N LEU A 469 -10.38 -3.75 -22.11
CA LEU A 469 -9.47 -4.54 -21.27
C LEU A 469 -9.25 -3.89 -19.91
N SER A 470 -9.19 -2.56 -19.82
CA SER A 470 -8.96 -1.83 -18.56
C SER A 470 -10.19 -1.74 -17.65
N ALA A 471 -11.36 -2.22 -18.08
CA ALA A 471 -12.53 -2.36 -17.23
C ALA A 471 -12.29 -3.39 -16.09
N PRO A 472 -12.94 -3.26 -14.92
CA PRO A 472 -12.74 -4.18 -13.80
C PRO A 472 -13.15 -5.62 -14.16
N TYR A 473 -12.29 -6.60 -13.86
CA TYR A 473 -12.55 -8.04 -14.00
C TYR A 473 -13.14 -8.58 -12.71
N SER A 474 -14.40 -9.03 -12.75
CA SER A 474 -15.04 -9.68 -11.59
C SER A 474 -14.65 -11.15 -11.52
N ILE A 475 -13.58 -11.46 -10.80
CA ILE A 475 -13.06 -12.82 -10.62
C ILE A 475 -13.17 -13.18 -9.14
N ASN A 476 -13.85 -14.29 -8.83
CA ASN A 476 -14.04 -14.76 -7.44
C ASN A 476 -14.66 -13.71 -6.48
N LYS A 477 -15.44 -12.75 -7.00
CA LYS A 477 -16.06 -11.60 -6.28
C LYS A 477 -15.10 -10.46 -5.91
N GLU A 478 -13.86 -10.53 -6.37
CA GLU A 478 -12.92 -9.41 -6.34
C GLU A 478 -12.93 -8.69 -7.70
N SER A 479 -12.72 -7.37 -7.66
CA SER A 479 -12.54 -6.56 -8.87
C SER A 479 -11.05 -6.41 -9.12
N LEU A 480 -10.54 -7.14 -10.10
CA LEU A 480 -9.16 -7.01 -10.57
C LEU A 480 -9.08 -5.98 -11.67
N TYR A 481 -7.99 -5.21 -11.69
CA TYR A 481 -7.71 -4.23 -12.72
C TYR A 481 -6.41 -4.62 -13.41
N ILE A 482 -6.47 -4.74 -14.72
CA ILE A 482 -5.30 -4.97 -15.57
C ILE A 482 -5.48 -4.16 -16.83
N SER A 483 -4.41 -3.55 -17.31
CA SER A 483 -4.38 -2.86 -18.61
C SER A 483 -3.68 -3.73 -19.65
N ALA A 484 -3.61 -3.24 -20.88
CA ALA A 484 -2.81 -3.88 -21.92
C ALA A 484 -1.96 -2.86 -22.66
N SER A 485 -0.82 -3.30 -23.15
CA SER A 485 0.02 -2.55 -24.08
C SER A 485 -0.16 -3.12 -25.49
N ILE A 486 -0.45 -2.26 -26.47
CA ILE A 486 -0.72 -2.66 -27.85
C ILE A 486 0.36 -2.12 -28.79
N GLY A 487 0.91 -2.99 -29.64
CA GLY A 487 1.80 -2.63 -30.74
C GLY A 487 1.19 -2.94 -32.08
N ILE A 488 1.33 -2.03 -33.05
CA ILE A 488 0.62 -2.11 -34.32
C ILE A 488 1.59 -2.06 -35.47
N SER A 489 1.45 -2.97 -36.44
CA SER A 489 2.19 -2.92 -37.70
C SER A 489 1.27 -3.10 -38.90
N LEU A 490 1.62 -2.47 -40.02
CA LEU A 490 0.75 -2.38 -41.20
C LEU A 490 1.42 -3.02 -42.42
N TYR A 491 0.70 -3.91 -43.09
CA TYR A 491 1.03 -4.39 -44.42
C TYR A 491 0.25 -3.58 -45.46
N PRO A 492 0.86 -3.18 -46.59
CA PRO A 492 2.27 -3.37 -46.95
C PRO A 492 3.21 -2.25 -46.46
N GLU A 493 2.68 -1.23 -45.77
CA GLU A 493 3.39 0.03 -45.48
C GLU A 493 4.69 -0.16 -44.69
N HIS A 494 4.67 -0.96 -43.62
CA HIS A 494 5.85 -1.19 -42.79
C HIS A 494 6.72 -2.32 -43.35
N THR A 495 6.10 -3.38 -43.87
CA THR A 495 6.81 -4.53 -44.47
C THR A 495 5.88 -5.44 -45.28
N SER A 496 6.47 -6.16 -46.24
CA SER A 496 5.78 -7.18 -47.05
C SER A 496 5.97 -8.62 -46.56
N LYS A 497 6.72 -8.83 -45.47
CA LYS A 497 7.05 -10.16 -44.92
C LYS A 497 6.30 -10.43 -43.62
N SER A 498 5.62 -11.57 -43.51
CA SER A 498 4.83 -11.95 -42.33
C SER A 498 5.62 -11.94 -41.02
N ASP A 499 6.81 -12.53 -41.01
CA ASP A 499 7.63 -12.62 -39.80
C ASP A 499 8.15 -11.25 -39.35
N THR A 500 8.44 -10.37 -40.32
CA THR A 500 8.86 -8.99 -40.03
C THR A 500 7.69 -8.16 -39.52
N LEU A 501 6.47 -8.40 -40.01
CA LEU A 501 5.26 -7.71 -39.55
C LEU A 501 5.00 -8.05 -38.08
N LEU A 502 5.06 -9.33 -37.71
CA LEU A 502 4.95 -9.76 -36.32
C LEU A 502 6.00 -9.11 -35.42
N ARG A 503 7.27 -9.09 -35.87
CA ARG A 503 8.36 -8.47 -35.12
C ARG A 503 8.15 -6.97 -34.92
N TYR A 504 7.69 -6.25 -35.94
CA TYR A 504 7.42 -4.81 -35.85
C TYR A 504 6.23 -4.50 -34.93
N ALA A 505 5.20 -5.35 -34.90
CA ALA A 505 4.12 -5.22 -33.94
C ALA A 505 4.59 -5.47 -32.49
N ASP A 506 5.44 -6.48 -32.27
CA ASP A 506 6.05 -6.78 -30.98
C ASP A 506 6.95 -5.64 -30.48
N GLU A 507 7.83 -5.10 -31.35
CA GLU A 507 8.66 -3.92 -31.04
C GLU A 507 7.82 -2.68 -30.66
N ALA A 508 6.71 -2.45 -31.37
CA ALA A 508 5.77 -1.38 -31.05
C ALA A 508 5.08 -1.61 -29.69
N MET A 509 4.72 -2.85 -29.36
CA MET A 509 4.10 -3.20 -28.08
C MET A 509 5.08 -2.97 -26.93
N TYR A 510 6.34 -3.39 -27.11
CA TYR A 510 7.39 -3.14 -26.14
C TYR A 510 7.60 -1.65 -25.88
N SER A 511 7.56 -0.82 -26.93
CA SER A 511 7.62 0.64 -26.76
C SER A 511 6.42 1.20 -26.01
N SER A 512 5.22 0.66 -26.22
CA SER A 512 4.03 1.06 -25.48
C SER A 512 4.20 0.81 -23.97
N LYS A 513 4.79 -0.33 -23.59
CA LYS A 513 5.16 -0.61 -22.20
C LYS A 513 6.15 0.40 -21.63
N ALA A 514 7.19 0.75 -22.39
CA ALA A 514 8.23 1.69 -21.96
C ALA A 514 7.73 3.14 -21.78
N LEU A 515 6.68 3.53 -22.52
CA LEU A 515 6.08 4.86 -22.48
C LEU A 515 4.98 5.00 -21.40
N GLY A 516 4.78 3.99 -20.55
CA GLY A 516 3.82 4.09 -19.43
C GLY A 516 2.68 3.07 -19.44
N ARG A 517 2.72 2.04 -20.30
CA ARG A 517 1.70 0.98 -20.39
C ARG A 517 0.29 1.52 -20.72
N ASN A 518 -0.73 0.66 -20.77
CA ASN A 518 -2.14 1.03 -21.05
C ASN A 518 -2.34 1.95 -22.26
N GLN A 519 -1.56 1.74 -23.33
CA GLN A 519 -1.61 2.55 -24.53
C GLN A 519 -1.28 1.71 -25.76
N TYR A 520 -1.42 2.32 -26.94
CA TYR A 520 -1.00 1.70 -28.19
C TYR A 520 0.12 2.49 -28.85
N GLN A 521 0.95 1.80 -29.62
CA GLN A 521 1.95 2.41 -30.48
C GLN A 521 1.89 1.80 -31.87
N ILE A 522 1.91 2.66 -32.89
CA ILE A 522 2.06 2.24 -34.27
C ILE A 522 3.56 2.22 -34.58
N PHE A 523 4.02 1.11 -35.15
CA PHE A 523 5.42 0.96 -35.55
C PHE A 523 5.84 2.12 -36.45
N THR A 524 6.99 2.70 -36.16
CA THR A 524 7.68 3.64 -37.03
C THR A 524 9.12 3.19 -37.20
N GLN A 525 9.76 3.61 -38.30
CA GLN A 525 11.18 3.31 -38.51
C GLN A 525 12.05 3.93 -37.41
N GLN A 526 11.67 5.10 -36.88
CA GLN A 526 12.38 5.73 -35.76
C GLN A 526 12.33 4.85 -34.51
N LEU A 527 11.16 4.29 -34.20
CA LEU A 527 11.02 3.40 -33.06
C LEU A 527 11.95 2.18 -33.15
N HIS A 528 12.05 1.59 -34.35
CA HIS A 528 12.98 0.50 -34.59
C HIS A 528 14.43 0.92 -34.32
N GLN A 529 14.83 2.12 -34.76
CA GLN A 529 16.17 2.65 -34.50
C GLN A 529 16.43 2.88 -33.01
N ASP A 530 15.46 3.41 -32.27
CA ASP A 530 15.61 3.67 -30.84
C ASP A 530 15.78 2.36 -30.03
N ILE A 531 15.06 1.30 -30.41
CA ILE A 531 15.23 -0.04 -29.83
C ILE A 531 16.62 -0.60 -30.13
N LEU A 532 17.08 -0.50 -31.38
CA LEU A 532 18.42 -0.94 -31.78
C LEU A 532 19.52 -0.16 -31.03
N TYR A 533 19.36 1.16 -30.90
CA TYR A 533 20.27 2.01 -30.13
C TYR A 533 20.31 1.58 -28.66
N LYS A 534 19.14 1.36 -28.04
CA LYS A 534 19.08 0.87 -26.66
C LYS A 534 19.79 -0.48 -26.49
N MET A 535 19.59 -1.44 -27.40
CA MET A 535 20.29 -2.72 -27.36
C MET A 535 21.81 -2.56 -27.49
N GLN A 536 22.24 -1.65 -28.38
CA GLN A 536 23.65 -1.33 -28.55
C GLN A 536 24.24 -0.72 -27.26
N VAL A 537 23.57 0.28 -26.66
CA VAL A 537 23.99 0.87 -25.38
C VAL A 537 24.12 -0.17 -24.28
N ILE A 538 23.16 -1.11 -24.15
CA ILE A 538 23.25 -2.20 -23.17
C ILE A 538 24.49 -3.07 -23.40
N GLN A 539 24.81 -3.36 -24.66
CA GLN A 539 25.99 -4.13 -25.01
C GLN A 539 27.28 -3.36 -24.70
N ASP A 540 27.32 -2.07 -25.02
CA ASP A 540 28.50 -1.22 -24.86
C ASP A 540 28.78 -0.91 -23.37
N LEU A 541 27.73 -0.70 -22.55
CA LEU A 541 27.85 -0.51 -21.09
C LEU A 541 28.58 -1.67 -20.38
N ARG A 542 28.45 -2.92 -20.86
CA ARG A 542 29.15 -4.09 -20.29
C ARG A 542 30.68 -3.98 -20.37
N SER A 543 31.19 -3.21 -21.32
CA SER A 543 32.62 -3.05 -21.58
C SER A 543 33.14 -1.66 -21.25
N ALA A 544 32.26 -0.65 -21.16
CA ALA A 544 32.60 0.76 -20.95
C ALA A 544 33.51 1.00 -19.73
N LEU A 545 33.22 0.38 -18.58
CA LEU A 545 34.06 0.48 -17.39
C LEU A 545 35.47 -0.11 -17.61
N LYS A 546 35.57 -1.25 -18.30
CA LYS A 546 36.85 -1.92 -18.57
C LYS A 546 37.69 -1.15 -19.59
N ASN A 547 37.03 -0.45 -20.50
CA ASN A 547 37.66 0.33 -21.55
C ASN A 547 38.03 1.77 -21.13
N ASN A 548 37.74 2.16 -19.86
CA ASN A 548 37.92 3.53 -19.36
C ASN A 548 37.17 4.59 -20.18
N GLU A 549 35.94 4.28 -20.58
CA GLU A 549 35.12 5.18 -21.38
C GLU A 549 34.34 6.20 -20.53
N PHE A 550 34.30 6.05 -19.21
CA PHE A 550 33.66 7.02 -18.33
C PHE A 550 34.64 8.08 -17.83
N GLU A 551 34.17 9.32 -17.72
CA GLU A 551 34.88 10.42 -17.09
C GLU A 551 33.95 11.20 -16.16
N LEU A 552 34.52 11.93 -15.20
CA LEU A 552 33.77 12.81 -14.30
C LEU A 552 34.02 14.28 -14.66
N HIS A 553 32.93 15.02 -14.81
CA HIS A 553 32.93 16.47 -14.82
C HIS A 553 32.46 16.97 -13.46
N TYR A 554 32.86 18.18 -13.10
CA TYR A 554 32.62 18.75 -11.78
C TYR A 554 31.99 20.12 -11.92
N GLN A 555 30.93 20.37 -11.15
CA GLN A 555 30.26 21.66 -11.11
C GLN A 555 30.39 22.30 -9.72
N PRO A 556 30.72 23.59 -9.62
CA PRO A 556 30.91 24.23 -8.32
C PRO A 556 29.57 24.54 -7.65
N ILE A 557 29.50 24.28 -6.35
CA ILE A 557 28.43 24.76 -5.47
C ILE A 557 29.02 25.85 -4.59
N VAL A 558 28.44 27.04 -4.69
CA VAL A 558 28.95 28.25 -4.03
C VAL A 558 28.08 28.63 -2.85
N SER A 559 28.69 29.17 -1.80
CA SER A 559 27.94 29.84 -0.74
C SER A 559 27.42 31.17 -1.27
N LEU A 560 26.10 31.38 -1.26
CA LEU A 560 25.48 32.58 -1.85
C LEU A 560 25.91 33.86 -1.13
N ASN A 561 26.07 33.77 0.19
CA ASN A 561 26.49 34.88 1.06
C ASN A 561 27.93 35.35 0.81
N THR A 562 28.85 34.42 0.55
CA THR A 562 30.29 34.73 0.45
C THR A 562 30.82 34.74 -0.98
N GLY A 563 30.14 34.04 -1.90
CA GLY A 563 30.64 33.75 -3.25
C GLY A 563 31.71 32.65 -3.29
N ASP A 564 32.01 32.02 -2.15
CA ASP A 564 33.05 31.00 -2.05
C ASP A 564 32.58 29.66 -2.61
N ILE A 565 33.42 29.01 -3.41
CA ILE A 565 33.23 27.60 -3.77
C ILE A 565 33.49 26.76 -2.53
N LYS A 566 32.46 26.04 -2.07
CA LYS A 566 32.50 25.21 -0.86
C LYS A 566 32.30 23.74 -1.15
N LYS A 567 31.58 23.43 -2.22
CA LYS A 567 31.31 22.05 -2.63
C LYS A 567 31.48 21.88 -4.14
N ALA A 568 31.60 20.65 -4.59
CA ALA A 568 31.62 20.27 -5.99
C ALA A 568 30.67 19.09 -6.19
N GLU A 569 29.85 19.12 -7.24
CA GLU A 569 29.06 17.95 -7.65
C GLU A 569 29.81 17.17 -8.74
N ALA A 570 29.94 15.85 -8.55
CA ALA A 570 30.51 14.94 -9.53
C ALA A 570 29.44 14.43 -10.50
N LEU A 571 29.63 14.74 -11.78
CA LEU A 571 28.70 14.45 -12.86
C LEU A 571 29.37 13.55 -13.91
N ILE A 572 28.88 12.33 -14.06
CA ILE A 572 29.41 11.36 -15.01
C ILE A 572 29.22 11.80 -16.47
N ARG A 573 30.17 11.47 -17.34
CA ARG A 573 30.08 11.57 -18.80
C ARG A 573 30.57 10.25 -19.39
N TRP A 574 29.97 9.84 -20.51
CA TRP A 574 30.41 8.64 -21.23
C TRP A 574 31.03 9.04 -22.57
N ASN A 575 32.33 8.80 -22.71
CA ASN A 575 33.09 8.97 -23.95
C ASN A 575 32.87 7.74 -24.85
N HIS A 576 31.71 7.67 -25.49
CA HIS A 576 31.37 6.56 -26.38
C HIS A 576 32.26 6.56 -27.64
N PRO A 577 32.86 5.42 -28.03
CA PRO A 577 33.81 5.36 -29.15
C PRO A 577 33.20 5.77 -30.50
N ILE A 578 31.89 5.56 -30.68
CA ILE A 578 31.16 5.88 -31.91
C ILE A 578 30.36 7.20 -31.79
N HIS A 579 29.80 7.51 -30.62
CA HIS A 579 28.83 8.58 -30.44
C HIS A 579 29.42 9.85 -29.80
N GLY A 580 30.68 9.79 -29.36
CA GLY A 580 31.32 10.91 -28.65
C GLY A 580 30.83 11.01 -27.21
N ILE A 581 30.76 12.23 -26.67
CA ILE A 581 30.33 12.46 -25.29
C ILE A 581 28.81 12.29 -25.19
N THR A 582 28.40 11.21 -24.55
CA THR A 582 27.00 10.89 -24.23
C THR A 582 26.64 11.40 -22.84
N MET A 583 25.49 12.08 -22.73
CA MET A 583 25.02 12.69 -21.49
C MET A 583 24.32 11.66 -20.58
N PRO A 584 24.36 11.84 -19.24
CA PRO A 584 23.77 10.90 -18.28
C PRO A 584 22.32 10.48 -18.58
N LEU A 585 21.47 11.43 -18.99
CA LEU A 585 20.06 11.18 -19.29
C LEU A 585 19.85 10.10 -20.37
N GLU A 586 20.81 9.89 -21.26
CA GLU A 586 20.70 8.92 -22.36
C GLU A 586 21.00 7.48 -21.92
N PHE A 587 21.89 7.28 -20.94
CA PHE A 587 22.36 5.94 -20.57
C PHE A 587 22.05 5.54 -19.13
N ILE A 588 21.86 6.47 -18.19
CA ILE A 588 21.62 6.15 -16.78
C ILE A 588 20.33 5.33 -16.64
N LYS A 589 19.24 5.74 -17.29
CA LYS A 589 17.97 4.97 -17.28
C LYS A 589 18.17 3.53 -17.76
N ILE A 590 18.97 3.35 -18.80
CA ILE A 590 19.29 2.01 -19.36
C ILE A 590 20.17 1.23 -18.37
N ALA A 591 21.14 1.88 -17.73
CA ALA A 591 22.02 1.28 -16.74
C ALA A 591 21.25 0.84 -15.47
N GLU A 592 20.23 1.59 -15.08
CA GLU A 592 19.33 1.25 -13.97
C GLU A 592 18.47 0.03 -14.30
N GLU A 593 17.81 0.03 -15.45
CA GLU A 593 16.98 -1.09 -15.92
C GLU A 593 17.76 -2.39 -16.09
N THR A 594 19.07 -2.31 -16.33
CA THR A 594 19.96 -3.46 -16.54
C THR A 594 20.92 -3.73 -15.38
N SER A 595 20.75 -3.04 -14.25
CA SER A 595 21.60 -3.13 -13.05
C SER A 595 23.10 -2.80 -13.22
N HIS A 596 23.56 -2.36 -14.40
CA HIS A 596 24.93 -1.87 -14.61
C HIS A 596 25.22 -0.61 -13.79
N ILE A 597 24.17 0.13 -13.37
CA ILE A 597 24.30 1.32 -12.52
C ILE A 597 25.02 1.04 -11.20
N ILE A 598 25.01 -0.21 -10.71
CA ILE A 598 25.69 -0.58 -9.46
C ILE A 598 27.21 -0.50 -9.62
N GLU A 599 27.76 -1.09 -10.69
CA GLU A 599 29.20 -1.03 -10.98
C GLU A 599 29.64 0.39 -11.36
N ILE A 600 28.79 1.10 -12.11
CA ILE A 600 29.04 2.50 -12.49
C ILE A 600 29.07 3.38 -11.24
N GLY A 601 28.08 3.24 -10.34
CA GLY A 601 28.01 4.01 -9.11
C GLY A 601 29.21 3.79 -8.19
N ASP A 602 29.72 2.55 -8.10
CA ASP A 602 30.96 2.26 -7.37
C ASP A 602 32.17 2.97 -7.98
N TRP A 603 32.30 2.92 -9.30
CA TRP A 603 33.38 3.59 -10.02
C TRP A 603 33.30 5.12 -9.86
N VAL A 604 32.10 5.71 -9.95
CA VAL A 604 31.87 7.15 -9.74
C VAL A 604 32.31 7.54 -8.33
N PHE A 605 31.88 6.80 -7.31
CA PHE A 605 32.21 7.09 -5.93
C PHE A 605 33.72 7.07 -5.67
N LYS A 606 34.39 5.99 -6.11
CA LYS A 606 35.84 5.81 -5.93
C LYS A 606 36.64 6.88 -6.67
N THR A 607 36.22 7.25 -7.87
CA THR A 607 36.89 8.26 -8.69
C THR A 607 36.70 9.67 -8.10
N ALA A 608 35.47 10.02 -7.71
CA ALA A 608 35.15 11.33 -7.13
C ALA A 608 35.86 11.56 -5.78
N SER A 609 35.82 10.57 -4.88
CA SER A 609 36.52 10.65 -3.58
C SER A 609 38.04 10.75 -3.73
N SER A 610 38.64 10.00 -4.66
CA SER A 610 40.07 10.10 -4.97
C SER A 610 40.43 11.49 -5.53
N GLN A 611 39.60 12.03 -6.42
CA GLN A 611 39.81 13.37 -6.98
C GLN A 611 39.70 14.47 -5.91
N LEU A 612 38.73 14.35 -5.00
CA LEU A 612 38.57 15.26 -3.87
C LEU A 612 39.82 15.27 -2.99
N LYS A 613 40.32 14.08 -2.60
CA LYS A 613 41.55 13.97 -1.78
C LYS A 613 42.73 14.66 -2.46
N GLN A 614 42.88 14.47 -3.77
CA GLN A 614 43.93 15.12 -4.55
C GLN A 614 43.83 16.65 -4.50
N TRP A 615 42.62 17.21 -4.60
CA TRP A 615 42.42 18.66 -4.49
C TRP A 615 42.68 19.20 -3.10
N MET A 616 42.22 18.50 -2.05
CA MET A 616 42.46 18.89 -0.67
C MET A 616 43.96 18.94 -0.36
N ASP A 617 44.73 17.93 -0.79
CA ASP A 617 46.17 17.88 -0.53
C ASP A 617 46.95 18.94 -1.31
N LYS A 618 46.57 19.18 -2.58
CA LYS A 618 47.28 20.09 -3.47
C LYS A 618 46.97 21.56 -3.21
N LEU A 619 45.73 21.88 -2.85
CA LEU A 619 45.24 23.25 -2.70
C LEU A 619 45.05 23.66 -1.24
N GLN A 620 45.14 22.73 -0.28
CA GLN A 620 44.89 22.96 1.14
C GLN A 620 43.53 23.62 1.40
N LEU A 621 42.51 23.17 0.65
CA LEU A 621 41.14 23.65 0.74
C LEU A 621 40.27 22.64 1.49
N ASP A 622 39.34 23.17 2.28
CA ASP A 622 38.24 22.39 2.82
C ASP A 622 37.09 22.43 1.81
N LEU A 623 36.92 21.32 1.09
CA LEU A 623 35.96 21.14 0.00
C LEU A 623 35.15 19.88 0.28
N THR A 624 33.86 19.90 -0.05
CA THR A 624 33.02 18.69 -0.02
C THR A 624 32.62 18.26 -1.43
N MET A 625 32.37 16.97 -1.63
CA MET A 625 32.00 16.37 -2.91
C MET A 625 30.61 15.75 -2.83
N SER A 626 29.70 16.22 -3.69
CA SER A 626 28.39 15.62 -3.93
C SER A 626 28.46 14.52 -4.97
N ILE A 627 27.83 13.37 -4.69
CA ILE A 627 27.80 12.20 -5.55
C ILE A 627 26.37 11.66 -5.63
N ASN A 628 25.81 11.66 -6.83
CA ASN A 628 24.48 11.12 -7.11
C ASN A 628 24.42 9.60 -6.96
N THR A 629 23.34 9.10 -6.35
CA THR A 629 23.07 7.67 -6.20
C THR A 629 21.71 7.27 -6.74
N SER A 630 21.68 6.14 -7.45
CA SER A 630 20.46 5.58 -8.02
C SER A 630 19.70 4.73 -7.00
N PRO A 631 18.35 4.74 -7.02
CA PRO A 631 17.51 3.82 -6.28
C PRO A 631 17.92 2.34 -6.38
N ALA A 632 18.38 1.91 -7.56
CA ALA A 632 18.73 0.52 -7.81
C ALA A 632 19.96 0.05 -7.00
N GLN A 633 20.84 0.98 -6.58
CA GLN A 633 22.00 0.65 -5.75
C GLN A 633 21.58 0.16 -4.35
N TYR A 634 20.47 0.65 -3.81
CA TYR A 634 20.03 0.32 -2.45
C TYR A 634 19.18 -0.97 -2.36
N GLN A 635 18.73 -1.53 -3.50
CA GLN A 635 17.79 -2.66 -3.51
C GLN A 635 18.46 -4.04 -3.56
N HIS A 636 19.70 -4.13 -4.05
CA HIS A 636 20.40 -5.41 -4.20
C HIS A 636 21.15 -5.81 -2.92
N LYS A 637 21.22 -7.11 -2.60
CA LYS A 637 21.88 -7.61 -1.38
C LYS A 637 23.41 -7.61 -1.42
N ASN A 638 24.02 -7.48 -2.60
CA ASN A 638 25.47 -7.51 -2.83
C ASN A 638 25.99 -6.15 -3.31
N THR A 639 25.55 -5.04 -2.69
CA THR A 639 25.98 -3.72 -3.15
C THR A 639 27.39 -3.38 -2.68
N SER A 640 28.15 -2.71 -3.55
CA SER A 640 29.47 -2.11 -3.27
C SER A 640 29.47 -1.00 -2.22
N LEU A 641 28.30 -0.57 -1.72
CA LEU A 641 28.17 0.50 -0.71
C LEU A 641 28.98 0.21 0.55
N ASP A 642 29.08 -1.06 0.96
CA ASP A 642 29.86 -1.45 2.12
C ASP A 642 31.37 -1.19 1.92
N SER A 643 31.84 -1.26 0.67
CA SER A 643 33.25 -1.00 0.33
C SER A 643 33.61 0.49 0.26
N TRP A 644 32.61 1.39 0.30
CA TRP A 644 32.85 2.83 0.18
C TRP A 644 33.58 3.39 1.40
N PHE A 645 33.21 2.93 2.60
CA PHE A 645 33.89 3.32 3.83
C PHE A 645 35.35 2.85 3.85
N GLU A 646 35.59 1.59 3.49
CA GLU A 646 36.95 1.03 3.38
C GLU A 646 37.81 1.85 2.41
N HIS A 647 37.21 2.30 1.30
CA HIS A 647 37.89 3.15 0.32
C HIS A 647 38.23 4.54 0.88
N LEU A 648 37.29 5.20 1.57
CA LEU A 648 37.53 6.50 2.22
C LEU A 648 38.63 6.41 3.29
N GLU A 649 38.62 5.34 4.10
CA GLU A 649 39.67 5.06 5.08
C GLU A 649 41.03 4.89 4.39
N SER A 650 41.08 4.14 3.29
CA SER A 650 42.33 3.93 2.53
C SER A 650 42.93 5.24 1.98
N LEU A 651 42.08 6.23 1.68
CA LEU A 651 42.48 7.55 1.22
C LEU A 651 42.83 8.51 2.36
N ASN A 652 42.57 8.16 3.62
CA ASN A 652 42.55 9.10 4.75
C ASN A 652 41.69 10.34 4.44
N LEU A 653 40.53 10.13 3.80
CA LEU A 653 39.58 11.19 3.50
C LEU A 653 38.48 11.19 4.58
N PRO A 654 38.26 12.29 5.32
CA PRO A 654 37.19 12.35 6.31
C PRO A 654 35.82 12.14 5.64
N PRO A 655 34.95 11.25 6.16
CA PRO A 655 33.63 10.98 5.58
C PRO A 655 32.73 12.22 5.42
N GLN A 656 32.87 13.19 6.33
CA GLN A 656 32.16 14.49 6.32
C GLN A 656 32.43 15.35 5.07
N ASN A 657 33.46 15.03 4.29
CA ASN A 657 33.73 15.70 3.03
C ASN A 657 32.99 15.07 1.84
N ILE A 658 32.20 14.02 2.05
CA ILE A 658 31.35 13.37 1.04
C ILE A 658 29.87 13.64 1.35
N ILE A 659 29.13 14.01 0.32
CA ILE A 659 27.68 14.15 0.33
C ILE A 659 27.11 13.14 -0.67
N ILE A 660 26.20 12.29 -0.20
CA ILE A 660 25.44 11.39 -1.07
C ILE A 660 24.12 12.06 -1.41
N GLU A 661 23.83 12.17 -2.71
CA GLU A 661 22.57 12.72 -3.20
C GLU A 661 21.59 11.60 -3.54
N ILE A 662 20.37 11.73 -3.03
CA ILE A 662 19.26 10.81 -3.26
C ILE A 662 18.05 11.59 -3.76
N THR A 663 17.29 11.05 -4.70
CA THR A 663 16.08 11.71 -5.19
C THR A 663 14.92 11.57 -4.19
N GLU A 664 14.00 12.54 -4.20
CA GLU A 664 12.77 12.52 -3.38
C GLU A 664 11.98 11.20 -3.52
N SER A 665 11.90 10.68 -4.75
CA SER A 665 11.19 9.43 -5.05
C SER A 665 11.75 8.20 -4.33
N LEU A 666 13.04 8.22 -3.96
CA LEU A 666 13.69 7.13 -3.26
C LEU A 666 13.22 7.05 -1.80
N MET A 667 13.02 8.20 -1.16
CA MET A 667 12.58 8.28 0.24
C MET A 667 11.13 7.85 0.45
N MET A 668 10.28 8.07 -0.56
CA MET A 668 8.84 7.79 -0.48
C MET A 668 8.51 6.30 -0.61
N LYS A 669 9.46 5.46 -1.06
CA LYS A 669 9.26 4.01 -1.10
C LYS A 669 9.56 3.43 0.28
N GLU A 670 8.54 2.89 0.96
CA GLU A 670 8.70 2.17 2.23
C GLU A 670 9.61 0.95 2.05
N ASN A 671 10.92 1.16 2.22
CA ASN A 671 11.93 0.12 2.10
C ASN A 671 12.91 0.25 3.26
N THR A 672 12.72 -0.59 4.26
CA THR A 672 13.53 -0.65 5.49
C THR A 672 15.02 -0.83 5.23
N ASN A 673 15.44 -1.31 4.06
CA ASN A 673 16.86 -1.43 3.71
C ASN A 673 17.50 -0.09 3.33
N ILE A 674 16.76 0.81 2.68
CA ILE A 674 17.26 2.14 2.29
C ILE A 674 17.51 2.97 3.55
N GLU A 675 16.52 3.00 4.44
CA GLU A 675 16.59 3.70 5.72
C GLU A 675 17.78 3.24 6.56
N LYS A 676 17.98 1.93 6.71
CA LYS A 676 19.14 1.38 7.44
C LYS A 676 20.47 1.82 6.84
N LYS A 677 20.59 1.85 5.51
CA LYS A 677 21.84 2.24 4.83
C LYS A 677 22.11 3.74 4.92
N LEU A 678 21.08 4.57 4.81
CA LEU A 678 21.22 6.02 5.00
C LEU A 678 21.63 6.35 6.44
N ILE A 679 21.00 5.71 7.43
CA ILE A 679 21.39 5.82 8.84
C ILE A 679 22.84 5.38 9.06
N GLU A 680 23.27 4.29 8.41
CA GLU A 680 24.66 3.83 8.46
C GLU A 680 25.64 4.86 7.87
N PHE A 681 25.31 5.51 6.75
CA PHE A 681 26.09 6.61 6.19
C PHE A 681 26.24 7.78 7.17
N CYS A 682 25.14 8.22 7.79
CA CYS A 682 25.15 9.31 8.74
C CYS A 682 25.96 8.96 10.00
N HIS A 683 25.84 7.75 10.53
CA HIS A 683 26.64 7.28 11.67
C HIS A 683 28.15 7.28 11.42
N GLN A 684 28.55 7.06 10.17
CA GLN A 684 29.96 7.11 9.75
C GLN A 684 30.40 8.53 9.36
N GLY A 685 29.48 9.50 9.38
CA GLY A 685 29.74 10.91 9.12
C GLY A 685 29.67 11.31 7.65
N ILE A 686 29.15 10.46 6.75
CA ILE A 686 28.82 10.88 5.38
C ILE A 686 27.54 11.70 5.42
N GLN A 687 27.53 12.84 4.72
CA GLN A 687 26.37 13.71 4.66
C GLN A 687 25.37 13.24 3.61
N VAL A 688 24.09 13.54 3.80
CA VAL A 688 23.01 13.17 2.87
C VAL A 688 22.29 14.42 2.36
N ALA A 689 22.09 14.50 1.05
CA ALA A 689 21.32 15.54 0.40
C ALA A 689 20.10 14.97 -0.33
N LEU A 690 18.96 15.64 -0.19
CA LEU A 690 17.74 15.32 -0.92
C LEU A 690 17.68 16.13 -2.22
N ASP A 691 17.70 15.42 -3.34
CA ASP A 691 17.71 15.97 -4.70
C ASP A 691 16.31 16.06 -5.32
N ASP A 692 16.15 16.95 -6.29
CA ASP A 692 14.90 17.26 -7.01
C ASP A 692 13.70 17.66 -6.11
N PHE A 693 13.96 18.28 -4.95
CA PHE A 693 12.92 18.54 -3.94
C PHE A 693 11.85 19.50 -4.44
N GLY A 694 10.58 19.10 -4.26
CA GLY A 694 9.39 19.90 -4.59
C GLY A 694 8.72 19.49 -5.90
N THR A 695 9.33 18.59 -6.67
CA THR A 695 8.74 18.04 -7.91
C THR A 695 7.77 16.88 -7.64
N GLY A 696 7.76 16.33 -6.42
CA GLY A 696 6.90 15.22 -5.98
C GLY A 696 5.97 15.53 -4.79
N TYR A 697 5.29 14.50 -4.28
CA TYR A 697 4.43 14.58 -3.08
C TYR A 697 5.25 14.27 -1.82
N SER A 698 6.08 15.22 -1.37
CA SER A 698 6.83 15.07 -0.13
C SER A 698 5.91 15.03 1.09
N SER A 699 6.01 13.96 1.88
CA SER A 699 5.45 13.93 3.23
C SER A 699 6.49 14.48 4.20
N LEU A 700 6.21 15.63 4.83
CA LEU A 700 7.04 16.22 5.90
C LEU A 700 7.40 15.21 7.00
N THR A 701 6.55 14.21 7.22
CA THR A 701 6.78 13.11 8.15
C THR A 701 8.01 12.29 7.80
N HIS A 702 8.35 12.15 6.51
CA HIS A 702 9.52 11.40 6.07
C HIS A 702 10.80 12.21 6.23
N LEU A 703 10.79 13.53 5.99
CA LEU A 703 11.96 14.38 6.22
C LEU A 703 12.48 14.29 7.67
N ASN A 704 11.59 14.14 8.65
CA ASN A 704 11.98 13.96 10.06
C ASN A 704 12.51 12.55 10.41
N LYS A 705 12.26 11.54 9.57
CA LYS A 705 12.71 10.16 9.84
C LYS A 705 14.16 9.91 9.44
N PHE A 706 14.66 10.62 8.42
CA PHE A 706 16.00 10.44 7.91
C PHE A 706 16.91 11.58 8.38
N ASP A 707 18.14 11.25 8.77
CA ASP A 707 19.15 12.21 9.19
C ASP A 707 19.77 12.86 7.94
N ILE A 708 19.05 13.84 7.38
CA ILE A 708 19.44 14.57 6.16
C ILE A 708 20.18 15.85 6.57
N ASP A 709 21.16 16.27 5.76
CA ASP A 709 21.89 17.52 5.97
C ASP A 709 21.43 18.64 5.03
N PHE A 710 21.09 18.29 3.79
CA PHE A 710 20.80 19.25 2.72
C PHE A 710 19.51 18.96 1.96
N ILE A 711 18.83 20.02 1.53
CA ILE A 711 17.76 19.97 0.52
C ILE A 711 18.22 20.73 -0.72
N LYS A 712 18.10 20.11 -1.90
CA LYS A 712 18.39 20.71 -3.20
C LYS A 712 17.07 21.07 -3.88
N ILE A 713 16.86 22.36 -4.14
CA ILE A 713 15.66 22.88 -4.82
C ILE A 713 15.86 22.70 -6.33
N ASP A 714 14.96 21.96 -6.98
CA ASP A 714 15.02 21.69 -8.41
C ASP A 714 15.01 22.97 -9.25
N LYS A 715 15.74 22.92 -10.37
CA LYS A 715 15.87 24.05 -11.31
C LYS A 715 14.53 24.57 -11.84
N SER A 716 13.48 23.76 -11.91
CA SER A 716 12.17 24.21 -12.43
C SER A 716 11.55 25.31 -11.58
N PHE A 717 11.86 25.36 -10.27
CA PHE A 717 11.44 26.44 -9.38
C PHE A 717 12.30 27.70 -9.57
N ILE A 718 13.55 27.53 -10.00
CA ILE A 718 14.54 28.61 -10.12
C ILE A 718 14.44 29.34 -11.47
N GLN A 719 14.13 28.61 -12.55
CA GLN A 719 14.09 29.13 -13.93
C GLN A 719 13.19 30.36 -14.12
N HIS A 720 12.09 30.45 -13.36
CA HIS A 720 11.09 31.51 -13.49
C HIS A 720 11.03 32.47 -12.30
N LEU A 721 12.09 32.51 -11.48
CA LEU A 721 12.16 33.44 -10.36
C LEU A 721 12.12 34.90 -10.83
N SER A 722 11.15 35.63 -10.30
CA SER A 722 11.05 37.08 -10.39
C SER A 722 10.47 37.65 -9.10
N GLN A 723 10.63 38.96 -8.89
CA GLN A 723 10.10 39.63 -7.71
C GLN A 723 8.56 39.52 -7.67
N HIS A 724 8.00 39.11 -6.53
CA HIS A 724 6.57 38.83 -6.33
C HIS A 724 5.99 37.67 -7.16
N SER A 725 6.84 36.73 -7.57
CA SER A 725 6.40 35.52 -8.27
C SER A 725 6.05 34.39 -7.30
N GLN A 726 5.06 33.57 -7.65
CA GLN A 726 4.70 32.38 -6.88
C GLN A 726 5.89 31.40 -6.68
N PRO A 727 6.79 31.17 -7.67
CA PRO A 727 8.00 30.37 -7.45
C PRO A 727 8.91 30.92 -6.35
N LEU A 728 9.01 32.25 -6.19
CA LEU A 728 9.83 32.87 -5.15
C LEU A 728 9.22 32.62 -3.75
N GLU A 729 7.91 32.79 -3.60
CA GLU A 729 7.20 32.51 -2.35
C GLU A 729 7.32 31.03 -1.94
N LEU A 730 7.29 30.12 -2.92
CA LEU A 730 7.49 28.69 -2.68
C LEU A 730 8.94 28.39 -2.23
N CYS A 731 9.93 28.96 -2.91
CA CYS A 731 11.34 28.82 -2.50
C CYS A 731 11.54 29.34 -1.07
N GLU A 732 10.94 30.49 -0.72
CA GLU A 732 11.00 31.05 0.63
C GLU A 732 10.40 30.11 1.66
N ALA A 733 9.23 29.54 1.38
CA ALA A 733 8.60 28.55 2.25
C ALA A 733 9.47 27.30 2.45
N ILE A 734 10.08 26.78 1.38
CA ILE A 734 10.97 25.61 1.43
C ILE A 734 12.21 25.92 2.28
N ILE A 735 12.83 27.09 2.08
CA ILE A 735 14.02 27.51 2.82
C ILE A 735 13.72 27.65 4.32
N ILE A 736 12.62 28.34 4.66
CA ILE A 736 12.21 28.51 6.06
C ILE A 736 11.97 27.15 6.72
N MET A 737 11.26 26.25 6.04
CA MET A 737 11.01 24.90 6.54
C MET A 737 12.31 24.14 6.77
N ALA A 738 13.21 24.10 5.77
CA ALA A 738 14.49 23.40 5.86
C ALA A 738 15.30 23.88 7.06
N HIS A 739 15.43 25.21 7.22
CA HIS A 739 16.13 25.81 8.36
C HIS A 739 15.48 25.49 9.71
N LYS A 740 14.15 25.38 9.78
CA LYS A 740 13.45 24.97 11.01
C LYS A 740 13.71 23.51 11.38
N LEU A 741 14.04 22.67 10.41
CA LEU A 741 14.44 21.28 10.60
C LEU A 741 15.95 21.12 10.82
N GLY A 742 16.73 22.22 10.79
CA GLY A 742 18.18 22.18 10.94
C GLY A 742 18.94 21.83 9.66
N LEU A 743 18.24 21.80 8.51
CA LEU A 743 18.79 21.45 7.20
C LEU A 743 19.32 22.70 6.48
N SER A 744 20.35 22.53 5.66
CA SER A 744 20.83 23.59 4.75
C SER A 744 20.23 23.45 3.34
N VAL A 745 20.15 24.55 2.58
CA VAL A 745 19.51 24.55 1.26
C VAL A 745 20.50 24.87 0.13
N ILE A 746 20.38 24.12 -0.97
CA ILE A 746 21.12 24.33 -2.21
C ILE A 746 20.11 24.62 -3.33
N ALA A 747 20.20 25.77 -3.99
CA ALA A 747 19.34 26.09 -5.14
C ALA A 747 20.04 25.76 -6.46
N GLU A 748 19.37 24.99 -7.32
CA GLU A 748 19.93 24.51 -8.59
C GLU A 748 19.47 25.32 -9.80
N GLY A 749 20.28 25.34 -10.86
CA GLY A 749 19.90 26.00 -12.12
C GLY A 749 19.88 27.53 -12.03
N ILE A 750 20.73 28.13 -11.19
CA ILE A 750 20.92 29.59 -11.17
C ILE A 750 21.69 30.01 -12.43
N GLU A 751 21.02 30.75 -13.30
CA GLU A 751 21.55 31.23 -14.58
C GLU A 751 21.81 32.74 -14.59
N THR A 752 21.10 33.51 -13.76
CA THR A 752 21.19 34.98 -13.74
C THR A 752 21.57 35.54 -12.36
N GLU A 753 22.22 36.70 -12.37
CA GLU A 753 22.55 37.41 -11.13
C GLU A 753 21.30 37.87 -10.36
N GLU A 754 20.19 38.13 -11.06
CA GLU A 754 18.91 38.46 -10.46
C GLU A 754 18.36 37.29 -9.62
N GLN A 755 18.36 36.06 -10.17
CA GLN A 755 17.98 34.85 -9.45
C GLN A 755 18.84 34.66 -8.20
N ARG A 756 20.17 34.85 -8.34
CA ARG A 756 21.12 34.79 -7.21
C ARG A 756 20.76 35.78 -6.11
N GLN A 757 20.47 37.04 -6.46
CA GLN A 757 20.12 38.07 -5.49
C GLN A 757 18.80 37.80 -4.78
N LEU A 758 17.79 37.33 -5.50
CA LEU A 758 16.50 36.94 -4.93
C LEU A 758 16.66 35.80 -3.91
N LEU A 759 17.37 34.73 -4.29
CA LEU A 759 17.63 33.57 -3.43
C LEU A 759 18.45 33.93 -2.18
N MET A 760 19.47 34.78 -2.35
CA MET A 760 20.24 35.31 -1.21
C MET A 760 19.36 36.18 -0.29
N GLY A 761 18.44 36.97 -0.86
CA GLY A 761 17.53 37.84 -0.11
C GLY A 761 16.54 37.08 0.78
N ILE A 762 16.12 35.88 0.38
CA ILE A 762 15.25 35.00 1.17
C ILE A 762 16.04 34.00 2.05
N GLY A 763 17.37 34.13 2.11
CA GLY A 763 18.21 33.36 3.03
C GLY A 763 18.71 32.00 2.53
N CYS A 764 18.73 31.74 1.22
CA CYS A 764 19.29 30.50 0.69
C CYS A 764 20.81 30.38 0.97
N ASP A 765 21.28 29.20 1.40
CA ASP A 765 22.67 29.01 1.86
C ASP A 765 23.67 28.85 0.71
N TYR A 766 23.33 27.99 -0.25
CA TYR A 766 24.18 27.59 -1.36
C TYR A 766 23.46 27.67 -2.71
N GLY A 767 24.22 27.86 -3.78
CA GLY A 767 23.71 27.90 -5.14
C GLY A 767 24.59 27.18 -6.13
N GLN A 768 23.96 26.61 -7.16
CA GLN A 768 24.59 25.92 -8.27
C GLN A 768 23.90 26.30 -9.58
N GLY A 769 24.68 26.43 -10.66
CA GLY A 769 24.13 26.74 -11.99
C GLY A 769 25.12 27.40 -12.92
N TYR A 770 24.67 27.71 -14.14
CA TYR A 770 25.50 28.25 -15.20
C TYR A 770 25.97 29.68 -14.97
N LEU A 771 25.37 30.42 -14.03
CA LEU A 771 25.91 31.70 -13.57
C LEU A 771 27.34 31.55 -13.04
N PHE A 772 27.63 30.46 -12.33
CA PHE A 772 28.93 30.20 -11.73
C PHE A 772 29.84 29.43 -12.69
N SER A 773 29.36 28.27 -13.13
CA SER A 773 30.03 27.50 -14.18
C SER A 773 29.19 26.34 -14.66
N SER A 774 29.40 25.96 -15.92
CA SER A 774 28.95 24.65 -16.42
C SER A 774 29.84 23.54 -15.85
N PRO A 775 29.36 22.28 -15.81
CA PRO A 775 30.18 21.13 -15.46
C PRO A 775 31.43 21.06 -16.33
N MET A 776 32.59 20.79 -15.72
CA MET A 776 33.88 20.81 -16.42
C MET A 776 34.83 19.69 -16.00
N PRO A 777 35.81 19.32 -16.83
CA PRO A 777 36.83 18.34 -16.46
C PRO A 777 37.64 18.76 -15.23
N ALA A 778 38.20 17.77 -14.51
CA ALA A 778 38.93 17.99 -13.26
C ALA A 778 40.02 19.07 -13.33
N GLN A 779 40.74 19.16 -14.45
CA GLN A 779 41.83 20.11 -14.64
C GLN A 779 41.33 21.56 -14.74
N ALA A 780 40.19 21.77 -15.42
CA ALA A 780 39.56 23.07 -15.52
C ALA A 780 38.97 23.50 -14.16
N PHE A 781 38.38 22.55 -13.43
CA PHE A 781 37.85 22.79 -12.09
C PHE A 781 38.97 23.16 -11.11
N GLU A 782 40.12 22.47 -11.16
CA GLU A 782 41.29 22.81 -10.35
C GLU A 782 41.79 24.24 -10.63
N ALA A 783 41.76 24.69 -11.90
CA ALA A 783 42.13 26.05 -12.26
C ALA A 783 41.13 27.09 -11.68
N LEU A 784 39.84 26.78 -11.69
CA LEU A 784 38.79 27.61 -11.08
C LEU A 784 38.98 27.73 -9.55
N LEU A 785 39.28 26.62 -8.87
CA LEU A 785 39.55 26.63 -7.42
C LEU A 785 40.76 27.52 -7.09
N LYS A 786 41.83 27.46 -7.90
CA LYS A 786 43.02 28.31 -7.71
C LYS A 786 42.74 29.80 -7.89
N SER A 787 41.98 30.18 -8.93
CA SER A 787 41.67 31.59 -9.19
C SER A 787 40.77 32.18 -8.09
N SER A 788 39.81 31.40 -7.59
CA SER A 788 38.98 31.78 -6.43
C SER A 788 39.83 32.01 -5.17
N ASN A 789 40.79 31.12 -4.89
CA ASN A 789 41.67 31.26 -3.72
C ASN A 789 42.65 32.46 -3.85
N SER A 790 43.14 32.71 -5.06
CA SER A 790 44.05 33.84 -5.36
C SER A 790 43.36 35.20 -5.15
N SER A 791 42.06 35.28 -5.46
CA SER A 791 41.25 36.49 -5.29
C SER A 791 41.06 36.83 -3.80
N LYS A 792 40.99 35.81 -2.92
CA LYS A 792 40.96 35.97 -1.46
C LYS A 792 42.28 36.46 -0.89
N GLU A 793 43.42 35.95 -1.36
CA GLU A 793 44.73 36.42 -0.88
C GLU A 793 44.98 37.88 -1.24
N GLN A 794 44.54 38.33 -2.44
CA GLN A 794 44.60 39.74 -2.81
C GLN A 794 43.69 40.62 -1.93
N PHE A 795 42.49 40.16 -1.58
CA PHE A 795 41.59 40.90 -0.68
C PHE A 795 42.07 40.94 0.79
N LYS A 796 42.72 39.87 1.28
CA LYS A 796 43.37 39.83 2.61
C LYS A 796 44.62 40.73 2.66
N LEU A 797 45.42 40.80 1.60
CA LEU A 797 46.57 41.72 1.55
C LEU A 797 46.13 43.19 1.54
N MET A 798 45.06 43.55 0.83
CA MET A 798 44.56 44.94 0.81
C MET A 798 43.94 45.38 2.13
N SER A 799 43.27 44.48 2.87
CA SER A 799 42.70 44.78 4.19
C SER A 799 43.73 44.83 5.32
N SER A 800 44.88 44.14 5.17
CA SER A 800 45.99 44.24 6.12
C SER A 800 46.86 45.51 5.94
N ASN A 801 46.98 46.05 4.72
CA ASN A 801 47.67 47.32 4.46
C ASN A 801 46.87 48.56 4.93
N ASN A 802 45.55 48.47 5.11
CA ASN A 802 44.73 49.58 5.62
C ASN A 802 44.77 49.74 7.15
N LYS A 803 45.37 48.82 7.92
CA LYS A 803 45.53 48.95 9.38
C LYS A 803 46.79 49.72 9.81
N LEU A 804 47.70 50.04 8.90
CA LEU A 804 48.90 50.85 9.20
C LEU A 804 48.71 52.35 8.90
N GLY A 805 47.58 52.76 8.30
CA GLY A 805 47.32 54.14 7.89
C GLY A 805 46.47 55.00 8.86
N GLN A 806 45.79 54.42 9.84
CA GLN A 806 44.85 55.14 10.72
C GLN A 806 45.44 55.55 12.08
N ASN A 807 46.71 55.95 12.11
CA ASN A 807 47.34 56.50 13.32
C ASN A 807 48.11 57.82 13.06
N LYS A 808 47.67 58.62 12.08
CA LYS A 808 48.12 60.01 11.94
C LYS A 808 46.98 60.94 11.50
N ILE A 809 46.60 61.76 12.48
CA ILE A 809 45.92 63.06 12.45
C ILE A 809 44.40 63.00 12.29
#